data_AF-A0A674KA20-F1
#
_entry.id   AF-A0A674KA20-F1
#
_cell.length_a   1.000
_cell.length_b   1.000
_cell.length_c   1.000
_cell.angle_alpha   90.00
_cell.angle_beta   90.00
_cell.angle_gamma   90.00
#
_symmetry.space_group_name_H-M   'P 1'
#
loop_
_entity.id
_entity.type
_entity.pdbx_description
1 polymer ?
#
loop_
_entity_poly.entity_id
_entity_poly.type
_entity_poly.pdbx_seq_one_letter_code
_entity_poly.pdbx_strand_id
1 'polypeptide(L)'
;MKNRSSSPPLHVHVDENTPVHVHIKKGQKTTPAKSQPKHKQKMKGDTVNVRRSVRVKTKVPWMPPGKTSIRESAYKWEGPTHRLEITPPDSEKLLSVLRLSDLSTDEEDAIHSKMNKYEKKIDSLMNVVGTLKNEAKIQKREEQQQIAKRLLEEQKDELDEVTQELVETEHENTLLRRNIERIKEEKDLTLMQKRHLQHEKECLMSKLVEAEMDGAAAAKQIHALKDTIGRLKNEKHMTSSDVNTLTRQKELLLQKLSTFEETNRTLRDLLKEQHNREKDAQKLMEQQGLLLKRLSDSDAEKAVMQKHAFSTWENMRFTDQAKTACELSKSMEAVRGHLQAQLRNKEAENNRLAIQIRNLERSGAQHKAEVEHIMEQLKELRQKGERDKEALKKAIRAQKERAERSEEYAEQLNVQLAEKDSYVAEALSTLESWRSRYNKVVKDKTDLELEIVMLNSRITDLLEQQTSMEDKMREDRDALVDKLHRQATESTSFKMENERLKATMVPVEEKLNQAQMEVQQLKASLRNYEGLIETYKSQVMRTRMEADEVTVKLELCDKENKTLKDEMNKEIELARKQFQRQLAELEKLPEILKITETKLAECQDQLQSYEKKNMDLSAMITDLRQRIELQGDKMEMTREKYQSAQEENKQLILKLEELERKLETTGAQNIEFLQVIAKREESIHQSQLRLEEKTRECSSLARQLEMAIEDAKRQVEQTRDRAASRERAAQSKMLELETQLSRTKTELNQLRRSKDDSERRYQSRLQDLKDRLEQSESTNRSMQNYVQFLKSSYANVFGESALLSSPIHSRSPP
;
A
#
# COMPACT_ATOMS: atom_id res chain seq x y z
N MET A 1 -34.86 26.51 -12.92
CA MET A 1 -34.51 27.62 -13.83
C MET A 1 -33.19 28.29 -13.41
N LYS A 2 -32.13 28.14 -14.21
CA LYS A 2 -31.25 29.20 -14.76
C LYS A 2 -29.90 28.59 -15.19
N ASN A 3 -29.70 28.61 -16.50
CA ASN A 3 -28.58 28.10 -17.28
C ASN A 3 -27.26 28.82 -16.94
N ARG A 4 -26.14 28.10 -17.05
CA ARG A 4 -24.83 28.70 -17.35
C ARG A 4 -24.33 28.14 -18.67
N SER A 5 -24.31 29.00 -19.67
CA SER A 5 -23.84 28.79 -21.03
C SER A 5 -22.31 28.64 -21.08
N SER A 6 -21.84 27.62 -21.79
CA SER A 6 -20.46 27.46 -22.25
C SER A 6 -20.19 28.36 -23.46
N SER A 7 -19.10 29.11 -23.45
CA SER A 7 -18.60 29.83 -24.65
C SER A 7 -17.95 28.85 -25.65
N PRO A 8 -18.01 29.11 -26.97
CA PRO A 8 -17.45 28.23 -28.00
C PRO A 8 -15.90 28.33 -28.10
N PRO A 9 -15.19 27.32 -28.64
CA PRO A 9 -13.74 27.34 -28.77
C PRO A 9 -13.26 28.29 -29.89
N LEU A 10 -12.15 29.00 -29.66
CA LEU A 10 -11.46 29.79 -30.68
C LEU A 10 -10.69 28.86 -31.63
N HIS A 11 -10.95 28.96 -32.93
CA HIS A 11 -10.10 28.39 -33.98
C HIS A 11 -9.07 29.42 -34.47
N VAL A 12 -7.82 28.99 -34.61
CA VAL A 12 -6.71 29.78 -35.15
C VAL A 12 -6.08 29.00 -36.29
N HIS A 13 -6.02 29.58 -37.49
CA HIS A 13 -5.28 29.03 -38.62
C HIS A 13 -3.87 29.61 -38.66
N VAL A 14 -2.88 28.75 -38.86
CA VAL A 14 -1.46 29.10 -38.91
C VAL A 14 -0.83 28.34 -40.06
N ASP A 15 0.00 29.00 -40.88
CA ASP A 15 0.74 28.35 -41.97
C ASP A 15 1.78 27.35 -41.45
N GLU A 16 1.99 26.26 -42.22
CA GLU A 16 2.72 25.03 -41.82
C GLU A 16 4.15 25.23 -41.29
N ASN A 17 4.79 26.39 -41.52
CA ASN A 17 6.18 26.63 -41.14
C ASN A 17 6.37 27.60 -39.96
N THR A 18 5.32 27.91 -39.18
CA THR A 18 5.44 28.82 -38.03
C THR A 18 5.31 28.08 -36.70
N PRO A 19 6.35 28.02 -35.84
CA PRO A 19 6.22 27.43 -34.51
C PRO A 19 5.40 28.33 -33.58
N VAL A 20 4.30 27.79 -33.05
CA VAL A 20 3.39 28.51 -32.13
C VAL A 20 3.57 28.01 -30.70
N HIS A 21 3.89 28.93 -29.79
CA HIS A 21 3.89 28.68 -28.34
C HIS A 21 2.67 29.34 -27.69
N VAL A 22 1.80 28.53 -27.08
CA VAL A 22 0.58 29.01 -26.40
C VAL A 22 0.81 29.05 -24.89
N HIS A 23 0.80 30.24 -24.29
CA HIS A 23 0.78 30.40 -22.83
C HIS A 23 -0.66 30.67 -22.36
N ILE A 24 -1.29 29.69 -21.72
CA ILE A 24 -2.57 29.88 -21.03
C ILE A 24 -2.29 30.61 -19.71
N LYS A 25 -2.39 31.94 -19.73
CA LYS A 25 -2.34 32.80 -18.55
C LYS A 25 -3.73 32.87 -17.91
N LYS A 26 -3.99 32.12 -16.84
CA LYS A 26 -5.17 32.34 -15.99
C LYS A 26 -4.93 33.57 -15.10
N GLY A 27 -5.50 34.71 -15.48
CA GLY A 27 -5.88 35.74 -14.52
C GLY A 27 -7.16 35.31 -13.78
N GLN A 28 -7.65 35.98 -12.75
CA GLN A 28 -7.28 37.15 -11.94
C GLN A 28 -8.50 37.37 -11.03
N LYS A 29 -8.37 38.10 -9.90
CA LYS A 29 -9.25 39.25 -9.53
C LYS A 29 -9.10 39.58 -8.04
N THR A 30 -8.45 40.71 -7.73
CA THR A 30 -9.04 42.02 -7.39
C THR A 30 -9.72 42.09 -6.02
N THR A 31 -9.19 43.00 -5.21
CA THR A 31 -9.62 43.56 -3.92
C THR A 31 -11.13 43.83 -3.77
N PRO A 32 -11.60 43.97 -2.52
CA PRO A 32 -12.02 45.31 -2.11
C PRO A 32 -11.38 45.77 -0.78
N ALA A 33 -11.21 47.08 -0.69
CA ALA A 33 -10.68 47.80 0.45
C ALA A 33 -11.64 47.81 1.66
N LYS A 34 -11.08 47.73 2.88
CA LYS A 34 -11.24 48.72 3.98
C LYS A 34 -10.53 48.25 5.26
N SER A 35 -9.53 49.05 5.66
CA SER A 35 -9.14 49.45 7.02
C SER A 35 -9.45 48.55 8.24
N GLN A 36 -8.38 48.02 8.85
CA GLN A 36 -7.94 48.17 10.27
C GLN A 36 -8.93 47.82 11.42
N PRO A 37 -8.44 47.55 12.65
CA PRO A 37 -7.54 46.47 13.08
C PRO A 37 -8.13 45.76 14.32
N LYS A 38 -7.64 44.56 14.73
CA LYS A 38 -7.53 44.19 16.15
C LYS A 38 -6.85 42.83 16.38
N HIS A 39 -5.78 42.93 17.15
CA HIS A 39 -5.27 41.97 18.11
C HIS A 39 -6.32 40.97 18.66
N LYS A 40 -6.01 39.66 18.61
CA LYS A 40 -5.77 38.79 19.78
C LYS A 40 -5.82 37.30 19.42
N GLN A 41 -4.75 36.61 19.82
CA GLN A 41 -4.73 35.33 20.53
C GLN A 41 -5.39 34.07 19.94
N LYS A 42 -4.49 33.11 19.70
CA LYS A 42 -4.45 31.75 20.29
C LYS A 42 -5.34 30.64 19.73
N MET A 43 -4.71 29.45 19.77
CA MET A 43 -5.21 28.07 19.58
C MET A 43 -5.37 27.66 18.11
N LYS A 44 -4.41 26.91 17.53
CA LYS A 44 -4.07 25.49 17.74
C LYS A 44 -5.15 24.57 17.16
N GLY A 45 -4.81 23.88 16.08
CA GLY A 45 -5.55 22.74 15.56
C GLY A 45 -5.20 22.42 14.11
N ASP A 46 -4.62 21.24 13.91
CA ASP A 46 -4.56 20.45 12.68
C ASP A 46 -3.64 20.98 11.54
N THR A 47 -2.87 20.17 10.82
CA THR A 47 -2.94 18.72 10.63
C THR A 47 -1.59 18.19 10.12
N VAL A 48 -1.33 16.97 10.54
CA VAL A 48 -0.36 15.97 10.09
C VAL A 48 0.08 16.12 8.63
N ASN A 49 1.36 16.40 8.42
CA ASN A 49 2.07 16.07 7.18
C ASN A 49 2.90 14.80 7.41
N VAL A 50 2.55 13.76 6.65
CA VAL A 50 3.28 12.49 6.54
C VAL A 50 4.52 12.71 5.69
N ARG A 51 5.68 12.92 6.34
CA ARG A 51 7.00 12.46 5.91
C ARG A 51 7.84 12.20 7.16
N ARG A 52 7.74 10.98 7.69
CA ARG A 52 8.48 10.54 8.88
C ARG A 52 9.93 10.25 8.47
N SER A 53 10.81 11.25 8.57
CA SER A 53 12.24 11.00 8.80
C SER A 53 12.37 10.34 10.16
N VAL A 54 12.92 9.12 10.18
CA VAL A 54 13.24 8.39 11.40
C VAL A 54 14.29 9.19 12.17
N ARG A 55 13.89 9.75 13.31
CA ARG A 55 14.80 10.33 14.30
C ARG A 55 15.44 9.19 15.07
N VAL A 56 16.60 8.72 14.63
CA VAL A 56 17.44 7.84 15.44
C VAL A 56 17.97 8.68 16.60
N LYS A 57 17.54 8.36 17.82
CA LYS A 57 18.23 8.80 19.03
C LYS A 57 19.56 8.04 19.08
N THR A 58 20.64 8.65 18.61
CA THR A 58 21.99 8.15 18.87
C THR A 58 22.26 8.29 20.36
N LYS A 59 22.27 7.13 21.02
CA LYS A 59 22.84 6.93 22.35
C LYS A 59 24.28 7.41 22.29
N VAL A 60 24.61 8.36 23.15
CA VAL A 60 25.94 8.94 23.33
C VAL A 60 26.98 7.82 23.47
N PRO A 61 28.12 7.87 22.74
CA PRO A 61 29.26 7.01 23.03
C PRO A 61 29.84 7.38 24.41
N TRP A 62 29.96 6.37 25.24
CA TRP A 62 30.61 6.35 26.54
C TRP A 62 31.97 7.07 26.53
N MET A 63 32.11 8.12 27.34
CA MET A 63 33.39 8.75 27.70
C MET A 63 34.02 8.00 28.89
N PRO A 64 35.36 7.81 28.93
CA PRO A 64 36.03 7.25 30.10
C PRO A 64 35.93 8.22 31.29
N PRO A 65 36.02 7.73 32.54
CA PRO A 65 35.85 8.57 33.72
C PRO A 65 36.96 9.63 33.78
N GLY A 66 36.55 10.88 33.59
CA GLY A 66 37.37 12.05 33.91
C GLY A 66 37.72 12.02 35.38
N LYS A 67 39.01 12.13 35.67
CA LYS A 67 39.56 12.16 37.02
C LYS A 67 38.86 13.27 37.80
N THR A 68 38.21 12.88 38.88
CA THR A 68 37.65 13.79 39.88
C THR A 68 38.76 14.62 40.51
N SER A 69 38.58 15.95 40.44
CA SER A 69 38.52 16.85 41.58
C SER A 69 39.49 16.58 42.75
N ILE A 70 40.50 17.45 42.91
CA ILE A 70 40.99 17.84 44.23
C ILE A 70 40.73 19.35 44.37
N ARG A 71 39.78 19.68 45.25
CA ARG A 71 39.61 21.00 45.86
C ARG A 71 40.86 21.35 46.67
N GLU A 72 41.23 22.62 46.58
CA GLU A 72 41.74 23.50 47.63
C GLU A 72 42.50 22.86 48.81
N SER A 73 43.77 23.21 48.98
CA SER A 73 44.25 24.00 50.14
C SER A 73 45.78 24.05 50.21
N ALA A 74 46.27 25.13 50.83
CA ALA A 74 47.62 25.41 51.31
C ALA A 74 48.59 26.10 50.32
N TYR A 75 48.65 27.42 50.48
CA TYR A 75 49.88 28.21 50.35
C TYR A 75 51.09 27.44 50.92
N LYS A 76 52.14 27.31 50.12
CA LYS A 76 53.51 27.08 50.60
C LYS A 76 54.46 27.97 49.80
N TRP A 77 54.97 28.99 50.47
CA TRP A 77 56.20 29.67 50.06
C TRP A 77 57.37 28.75 50.38
N GLU A 78 58.08 28.25 49.38
CA GLU A 78 59.41 27.67 49.55
C GLU A 78 60.29 28.21 48.42
N GLY A 79 60.99 29.31 48.72
CA GLY A 79 62.11 29.82 47.94
C GLY A 79 63.42 29.28 48.53
N PRO A 80 64.41 28.88 47.71
CA PRO A 80 65.72 28.43 48.19
C PRO A 80 66.50 29.53 48.90
N THR A 81 67.00 29.18 50.08
CA THR A 81 67.91 29.93 50.95
C THR A 81 69.17 30.39 50.22
N HIS A 82 69.31 31.70 50.00
CA HIS A 82 70.62 32.36 49.91
C HIS A 82 70.81 33.29 51.09
N ARG A 83 71.69 32.79 51.97
CA ARG A 83 72.35 33.39 53.12
C ARG A 83 72.92 34.77 52.79
N LEU A 84 72.39 35.82 53.42
CA LEU A 84 73.10 37.09 53.64
C LEU A 84 73.34 37.21 55.14
N GLU A 85 74.61 37.16 55.50
CA GLU A 85 75.15 37.25 56.84
C GLU A 85 74.92 38.66 57.40
N ILE A 86 74.06 38.76 58.41
CA ILE A 86 73.98 39.95 59.26
C ILE A 86 74.73 39.60 60.54
N THR A 87 75.98 40.03 60.59
CA THR A 87 76.82 39.99 61.78
C THR A 87 76.28 41.01 62.80
N PRO A 88 75.95 40.63 64.04
CA PRO A 88 75.66 41.58 65.10
C PRO A 88 76.98 42.18 65.61
N PRO A 89 77.11 43.51 65.76
CA PRO A 89 78.32 44.08 66.33
C PRO A 89 78.29 43.92 67.85
N ASP A 90 79.32 43.25 68.36
CA ASP A 90 79.63 43.14 69.78
C ASP A 90 79.82 44.53 70.42
N SER A 91 79.22 44.66 71.60
CA SER A 91 79.59 45.68 72.58
C SER A 91 80.96 45.35 73.15
N GLU A 92 81.97 46.18 72.86
CA GLU A 92 82.85 46.78 73.88
C GLU A 92 83.98 47.59 73.20
N LYS A 93 84.21 48.79 73.75
CA LYS A 93 85.30 49.74 73.46
C LYS A 93 85.16 50.53 72.16
N LEU A 94 84.65 51.76 72.27
CA LEU A 94 85.48 52.97 72.14
C LEU A 94 84.67 54.22 72.56
N LEU A 95 85.18 54.88 73.60
CA LEU A 95 84.73 56.16 74.14
C LEU A 95 84.86 57.28 73.10
N SER A 96 83.88 58.19 73.04
CA SER A 96 84.13 59.62 72.81
C SER A 96 82.98 60.46 73.38
N VAL A 97 83.41 61.42 74.21
CA VAL A 97 82.68 62.14 75.25
C VAL A 97 81.91 63.34 74.67
N LEU A 98 80.64 63.50 75.06
CA LEU A 98 79.87 64.74 74.95
C LEU A 98 80.26 65.69 76.10
N ARG A 99 80.59 66.96 75.79
CA ARG A 99 80.81 68.03 76.79
C ARG A 99 79.75 69.13 76.65
N LEU A 100 79.37 69.66 77.81
CA LEU A 100 78.30 70.62 78.07
C LEU A 100 78.72 72.09 77.85
N SER A 101 79.23 72.46 76.69
CA SER A 101 79.68 73.86 76.43
C SER A 101 79.06 74.57 75.21
N ASP A 102 78.10 73.96 74.50
CA ASP A 102 77.62 74.51 73.21
C ASP A 102 76.22 75.14 73.28
N LEU A 103 75.93 75.90 74.34
CA LEU A 103 74.72 76.72 74.43
C LEU A 103 75.10 78.21 74.53
N SER A 104 75.09 78.90 73.39
CA SER A 104 74.97 80.37 73.31
C SER A 104 74.14 80.73 72.08
N THR A 105 73.08 81.49 72.29
CA THR A 105 72.05 81.90 71.34
C THR A 105 72.44 83.19 70.62
N ASP A 106 72.62 83.18 69.29
CA ASP A 106 72.57 84.41 68.47
C ASP A 106 72.39 84.22 66.93
N GLU A 107 71.77 83.14 66.42
CA GLU A 107 71.72 82.83 64.96
C GLU A 107 70.31 82.60 64.32
N GLU A 108 69.25 83.29 64.74
CA GLU A 108 67.91 83.07 64.15
C GLU A 108 67.76 83.54 62.68
N ASP A 109 68.48 84.57 62.24
CA ASP A 109 68.35 85.13 60.89
C ASP A 109 68.91 84.22 59.77
N ALA A 110 69.84 83.31 60.09
CA ALA A 110 70.42 82.37 59.12
C ALA A 110 69.44 81.26 58.69
N ILE A 111 68.39 81.02 59.48
CA ILE A 111 67.44 79.92 59.28
C ILE A 111 66.47 80.24 58.13
N HIS A 112 66.00 81.49 58.05
CA HIS A 112 65.00 81.89 57.04
C HIS A 112 65.51 81.79 55.60
N SER A 113 66.80 82.09 55.35
CA SER A 113 67.40 81.96 54.01
C SER A 113 67.57 80.51 53.57
N LYS A 114 67.76 79.57 54.51
CA LYS A 114 67.83 78.13 54.21
C LYS A 114 66.45 77.57 53.85
N MET A 115 65.38 78.02 54.51
CA MET A 115 64.02 77.55 54.26
C MET A 115 63.55 77.78 52.82
N ASN A 116 63.78 78.98 52.26
CA ASN A 116 63.37 79.31 50.89
C ASN A 116 64.13 78.49 49.81
N LYS A 117 65.34 77.99 50.13
CA LYS A 117 66.08 77.08 49.25
C LYS A 117 65.48 75.67 49.25
N TYR A 118 64.90 75.24 50.36
CA TYR A 118 64.24 73.94 50.45
C TYR A 118 62.91 73.91 49.69
N GLU A 119 62.10 74.97 49.76
CA GLU A 119 60.83 75.04 49.02
C GLU A 119 61.04 74.90 47.50
N LYS A 120 61.98 75.67 46.92
CA LYS A 120 62.29 75.55 45.49
C LYS A 120 62.76 74.16 45.09
N LYS A 121 63.46 73.47 46.00
CA LYS A 121 63.93 72.10 45.78
C LYS A 121 62.79 71.09 45.86
N ILE A 122 61.82 71.31 46.74
CA ILE A 122 60.60 70.51 46.84
C ILE A 122 59.76 70.66 45.56
N ASP A 123 59.54 71.88 45.07
CA ASP A 123 58.76 72.11 43.84
C ASP A 123 59.39 71.45 42.61
N SER A 124 60.72 71.55 42.48
CA SER A 124 61.46 70.86 41.43
C SER A 124 61.31 69.34 41.52
N LEU A 125 61.36 68.77 42.73
CA LEU A 125 61.17 67.34 42.95
C LEU A 125 59.74 66.89 42.65
N MET A 126 58.73 67.69 43.02
CA MET A 126 57.32 67.39 42.74
C MET A 126 57.03 67.33 41.24
N ASN A 127 57.64 68.21 40.44
CA ASN A 127 57.52 68.15 38.98
C ASN A 127 58.16 66.89 38.39
N VAL A 128 59.36 66.52 38.86
CA VAL A 128 60.06 65.29 38.41
C VAL A 128 59.27 64.03 38.79
N VAL A 129 58.67 63.99 39.98
CA VAL A 129 57.79 62.90 40.40
C VAL A 129 56.52 62.86 39.55
N GLY A 130 55.95 64.01 39.18
CA GLY A 130 54.81 64.13 38.28
C GLY A 130 55.10 63.57 36.88
N THR A 131 56.27 63.88 36.31
CA THR A 131 56.70 63.33 35.01
C THR A 131 56.94 61.83 35.08
N LEU A 132 57.67 61.34 36.09
CA LEU A 132 57.93 59.91 36.28
C LEU A 132 56.64 59.10 36.49
N LYS A 133 55.65 59.66 37.18
CA LYS A 133 54.35 59.02 37.38
C LYS A 133 53.55 58.88 36.08
N ASN A 134 53.64 59.86 35.18
CA ASN A 134 52.99 59.80 33.87
C ASN A 134 53.70 58.80 32.95
N GLU A 135 55.03 58.79 32.96
CA GLU A 135 55.85 57.86 32.17
C GLU A 135 55.61 56.40 32.59
N ALA A 136 55.58 56.11 33.89
CA ALA A 136 55.22 54.78 34.41
C ALA A 136 53.80 54.34 34.02
N LYS A 137 52.86 55.30 33.90
CA LYS A 137 51.48 55.00 33.48
C LYS A 137 51.36 54.74 31.98
N ILE A 138 52.21 55.37 31.17
CA ILE A 138 52.31 55.10 29.72
C ILE A 138 52.95 53.74 29.49
N GLN A 139 54.09 53.45 30.14
CA GLN A 139 54.75 52.12 30.06
C GLN A 139 53.79 50.99 30.42
N LYS A 140 53.03 51.12 31.52
CA LYS A 140 52.05 50.08 31.91
C LYS A 140 50.94 49.86 30.87
N ARG A 141 50.53 50.92 30.15
CA ARG A 141 49.52 50.79 29.07
C ARG A 141 50.11 50.16 27.82
N GLU A 142 51.35 50.50 27.47
CA GLU A 142 52.08 49.90 26.34
C GLU A 142 52.34 48.41 26.59
N GLU A 143 52.76 48.04 27.79
CA GLU A 143 52.91 46.63 28.20
C GLU A 143 51.58 45.86 28.08
N GLN A 144 50.48 46.44 28.56
CA GLN A 144 49.14 45.84 28.43
C GLN A 144 48.72 45.67 26.97
N GLN A 145 48.98 46.67 26.11
CA GLN A 145 48.70 46.57 24.67
C GLN A 145 49.56 45.52 23.99
N GLN A 146 50.81 45.36 24.41
CA GLN A 146 51.73 44.39 23.82
C GLN A 146 51.45 42.95 24.27
N ILE A 147 50.91 42.77 25.49
CA ILE A 147 50.36 41.48 25.94
C ILE A 147 49.08 41.15 25.15
N ALA A 148 48.18 42.11 24.97
CA ALA A 148 46.94 41.89 24.20
C ALA A 148 47.21 41.57 22.72
N LYS A 149 48.21 42.22 22.10
CA LYS A 149 48.65 41.88 20.73
C LYS A 149 49.22 40.48 20.63
N ARG A 150 50.06 40.05 21.59
CA ARG A 150 50.59 38.68 21.62
C ARG A 150 49.48 37.64 21.76
N LEU A 151 48.51 37.88 22.65
CA LEU A 151 47.37 36.97 22.81
C LEU A 151 46.52 36.86 21.54
N LEU A 152 46.32 37.96 20.81
CA LEU A 152 45.59 37.94 19.54
C LEU A 152 46.35 37.20 18.44
N GLU A 153 47.68 37.31 18.40
CA GLU A 153 48.48 36.55 17.43
C GLU A 153 48.47 35.06 17.78
N GLU A 154 48.60 34.70 19.07
CA GLU A 154 48.47 33.31 19.54
C GLU A 154 47.09 32.72 19.16
N GLN A 155 45.99 33.46 19.35
CA GLN A 155 44.66 33.01 18.93
C GLN A 155 44.50 32.86 17.42
N LYS A 156 45.24 33.66 16.64
CA LYS A 156 45.22 33.57 15.18
C LYS A 156 46.03 32.36 14.70
N ASP A 157 47.20 32.12 15.30
CA ASP A 157 48.03 30.94 15.01
C ASP A 157 47.27 29.64 15.37
N GLU A 158 46.58 29.61 16.52
CA GLU A 158 45.70 28.48 16.90
C GLU A 158 44.55 28.27 15.89
N LEU A 159 43.97 29.35 15.39
CA LEU A 159 42.89 29.27 14.39
C LEU A 159 43.42 28.76 13.04
N ASP A 160 44.61 29.17 12.63
CA ASP A 160 45.26 28.72 11.39
C ASP A 160 45.63 27.23 11.50
N GLU A 161 46.14 26.77 12.65
CA GLU A 161 46.42 25.36 12.92
C GLU A 161 45.15 24.50 12.86
N VAL A 162 44.07 24.93 13.53
CA VAL A 162 42.76 24.23 13.48
C VAL A 162 42.18 24.21 12.06
N THR A 163 42.39 25.29 11.29
CA THR A 163 41.94 25.36 9.89
C THR A 163 42.73 24.38 9.03
N GLN A 164 44.04 24.25 9.25
CA GLN A 164 44.86 23.29 8.53
C GLN A 164 44.50 21.84 8.89
N GLU A 165 44.31 21.52 10.17
CA GLU A 165 43.82 20.21 10.62
C GLU A 165 42.46 19.88 9.99
N LEU A 166 41.57 20.86 9.84
CA LEU A 166 40.28 20.65 9.17
C LEU A 166 40.45 20.30 7.69
N VAL A 167 41.34 20.97 6.97
CA VAL A 167 41.61 20.67 5.55
C VAL A 167 42.22 19.28 5.39
N GLU A 168 43.15 18.91 6.27
CA GLU A 168 43.77 17.58 6.27
C GLU A 168 42.74 16.48 6.56
N THR A 169 41.87 16.68 7.56
CA THR A 169 40.78 15.73 7.86
C THR A 169 39.73 15.65 6.76
N GLU A 170 39.40 16.75 6.09
CA GLU A 170 38.53 16.74 4.91
C GLU A 170 39.17 15.97 3.74
N HIS A 171 40.47 16.15 3.51
CA HIS A 171 41.22 15.41 2.50
C HIS A 171 41.21 13.91 2.78
N GLU A 172 41.52 13.50 4.02
CA GLU A 172 41.43 12.11 4.45
C GLU A 172 40.01 11.54 4.27
N ASN A 173 38.97 12.32 4.58
CA ASN A 173 37.58 11.90 4.38
C ASN A 173 37.29 11.63 2.90
N THR A 174 37.80 12.47 1.98
CA THR A 174 37.65 12.22 0.54
C THR A 174 38.38 10.96 0.06
N LEU A 175 39.58 10.69 0.57
CA LEU A 175 40.31 9.45 0.26
C LEU A 175 39.58 8.21 0.79
N LEU A 176 39.05 8.28 2.01
CA LEU A 176 38.25 7.21 2.61
C LEU A 176 36.98 6.93 1.80
N ARG A 177 36.29 7.97 1.33
CA ARG A 177 35.11 7.82 0.44
C ARG A 177 35.46 7.09 -0.85
N ARG A 178 36.57 7.47 -1.51
CA ARG A 178 37.06 6.78 -2.72
C ARG A 178 37.46 5.33 -2.46
N ASN A 179 38.07 5.04 -1.31
CA ASN A 179 38.41 3.66 -0.92
C ASN A 179 37.15 2.83 -0.67
N ILE A 180 36.14 3.39 -0.01
CA ILE A 180 34.84 2.73 0.18
C ILE A 180 34.17 2.43 -1.16
N GLU A 181 34.26 3.34 -2.13
CA GLU A 181 33.71 3.15 -3.48
C GLU A 181 34.42 2.02 -4.23
N ARG A 182 35.76 1.98 -4.21
CA ARG A 182 36.54 0.86 -4.76
C ARG A 182 36.18 -0.50 -4.13
N ILE A 183 36.02 -0.54 -2.81
CA ILE A 183 35.61 -1.77 -2.10
C ILE A 183 34.21 -2.23 -2.56
N LYS A 184 33.30 -1.29 -2.85
CA LYS A 184 31.97 -1.63 -3.39
C LYS A 184 32.07 -2.20 -4.81
N GLU A 185 32.87 -1.59 -5.67
CA GLU A 185 33.10 -2.07 -7.04
C GLU A 185 33.72 -3.47 -7.06
N GLU A 186 34.74 -3.72 -6.22
CA GLU A 186 35.35 -5.05 -6.06
C GLU A 186 34.34 -6.09 -5.57
N LYS A 187 33.47 -5.72 -4.62
CA LYS A 187 32.39 -6.58 -4.15
C LYS A 187 31.40 -6.91 -5.26
N ASP A 188 31.01 -5.93 -6.07
CA ASP A 188 30.06 -6.11 -7.17
C ASP A 188 30.65 -7.01 -8.27
N LEU A 189 31.93 -6.83 -8.61
CA LEU A 189 32.66 -7.72 -9.51
C LEU A 189 32.71 -9.17 -8.97
N THR A 190 32.99 -9.33 -7.67
CA THR A 190 33.00 -10.65 -7.01
C THR A 190 31.61 -11.32 -7.06
N LEU A 191 30.55 -10.54 -6.86
CA LEU A 191 29.17 -11.04 -6.96
C LEU A 191 28.81 -11.46 -8.39
N MET A 192 29.22 -10.69 -9.40
CA MET A 192 29.00 -11.03 -10.80
C MET A 192 29.75 -12.31 -11.20
N GLN A 193 31.01 -12.45 -10.77
CA GLN A 193 31.80 -13.67 -10.99
C GLN A 193 31.14 -14.89 -10.33
N LYS A 194 30.63 -14.76 -9.10
CA LYS A 194 29.91 -15.83 -8.41
C LYS A 194 28.64 -16.25 -9.15
N ARG A 195 27.85 -15.29 -9.67
CA ARG A 195 26.65 -15.60 -10.46
C ARG A 195 26.97 -16.33 -11.76
N HIS A 196 28.05 -15.92 -12.44
CA HIS A 196 28.50 -16.57 -13.67
C HIS A 196 28.90 -18.04 -13.42
N LEU A 197 29.72 -18.29 -12.39
CA LEU A 197 30.10 -19.66 -11.98
C LEU A 197 28.90 -20.51 -11.57
N GLN A 198 27.91 -19.91 -10.92
CA GLN A 198 26.68 -20.60 -10.54
C GLN A 198 25.85 -21.00 -11.77
N HIS A 199 25.74 -20.12 -12.76
CA HIS A 199 25.05 -20.42 -14.02
C HIS A 199 25.74 -21.53 -14.82
N GLU A 200 27.07 -21.52 -14.90
CA GLU A 200 27.83 -22.59 -15.54
C GLU A 200 27.62 -23.95 -14.84
N LYS A 201 27.62 -23.95 -13.50
CA LYS A 201 27.31 -25.13 -12.69
C LYS A 201 25.90 -25.66 -12.97
N GLU A 202 24.91 -24.79 -13.05
CA GLU A 202 23.53 -25.16 -13.37
C GLU A 202 23.41 -25.78 -14.78
N CYS A 203 24.12 -25.22 -15.77
CA CYS A 203 24.17 -25.76 -17.13
C CYS A 203 24.75 -27.19 -17.17
N LEU A 204 25.87 -27.43 -16.49
CA LEU A 204 26.48 -28.76 -16.37
C LEU A 204 25.57 -29.76 -15.67
N MET A 205 24.95 -29.34 -14.56
CA MET A 205 24.03 -30.20 -13.81
C MET A 205 22.80 -30.56 -14.65
N SER A 206 22.23 -29.60 -15.40
CA SER A 206 21.12 -29.87 -16.32
C SER A 206 21.52 -30.89 -17.38
N LYS A 207 22.70 -30.73 -17.99
CA LYS A 207 23.17 -31.66 -19.03
C LYS A 207 23.51 -33.04 -18.48
N LEU A 208 24.01 -33.12 -17.24
CA LEU A 208 24.23 -34.38 -16.53
C LEU A 208 22.90 -35.14 -16.35
N VAL A 209 21.86 -34.45 -15.89
CA VAL A 209 20.53 -35.04 -15.70
C VAL A 209 19.94 -35.52 -17.03
N GLU A 210 20.08 -34.75 -18.11
CA GLU A 210 19.65 -35.18 -19.45
C GLU A 210 20.36 -36.47 -19.90
N ALA A 211 21.68 -36.55 -19.72
CA ALA A 211 22.44 -37.75 -20.05
C ALA A 211 22.03 -38.95 -19.17
N GLU A 212 21.74 -38.74 -17.89
CA GLU A 212 21.21 -39.78 -16.98
C GLU A 212 19.82 -40.26 -17.42
N MET A 213 18.93 -39.35 -17.82
CA MET A 213 17.59 -39.66 -18.30
C MET A 213 17.63 -40.48 -19.61
N ASP A 214 18.46 -40.06 -20.56
CA ASP A 214 18.64 -40.78 -21.83
C ASP A 214 19.30 -42.14 -21.62
N GLY A 215 20.28 -42.23 -20.71
CA GLY A 215 20.90 -43.49 -20.31
C GLY A 215 19.90 -44.43 -19.66
N ALA A 216 19.02 -43.92 -18.79
CA ALA A 216 17.93 -44.70 -18.19
C ALA A 216 16.90 -45.14 -19.23
N ALA A 217 16.59 -44.31 -20.23
CA ALA A 217 15.68 -44.66 -21.33
C ALA A 217 16.28 -45.77 -22.21
N ALA A 218 17.56 -45.68 -22.55
CA ALA A 218 18.29 -46.74 -23.26
C ALA A 218 18.33 -48.04 -22.42
N ALA A 219 18.63 -47.94 -21.13
CA ALA A 219 18.62 -49.10 -20.22
C ALA A 219 17.24 -49.76 -20.14
N LYS A 220 16.15 -49.00 -20.02
CA LYS A 220 14.77 -49.55 -20.05
C LYS A 220 14.48 -50.27 -21.37
N GLN A 221 14.92 -49.71 -22.49
CA GLN A 221 14.73 -50.33 -23.80
C GLN A 221 15.56 -51.61 -23.96
N ILE A 222 16.76 -51.69 -23.36
CA ILE A 222 17.54 -52.94 -23.26
C ILE A 222 16.77 -54.02 -22.49
N HIS A 223 16.16 -53.66 -21.36
CA HIS A 223 15.34 -54.60 -20.58
C HIS A 223 14.12 -55.07 -21.37
N ALA A 224 13.41 -54.16 -22.04
CA ALA A 224 12.26 -54.50 -22.88
C ALA A 224 12.61 -55.43 -24.06
N LEU A 225 13.77 -55.21 -24.70
CA LEU A 225 14.29 -56.10 -25.75
C LEU A 225 14.74 -57.46 -25.18
N LYS A 226 15.31 -57.48 -23.97
CA LYS A 226 15.69 -58.72 -23.29
C LYS A 226 14.47 -59.56 -22.93
N ASP A 227 13.38 -58.93 -22.49
CA ASP A 227 12.13 -59.60 -22.13
C ASP A 227 11.42 -60.19 -23.36
N THR A 228 11.43 -59.50 -24.51
CA THR A 228 10.89 -60.07 -25.75
C THR A 228 11.73 -61.24 -26.23
N ILE A 229 13.05 -61.11 -26.26
CA ILE A 229 13.95 -62.24 -26.57
C ILE A 229 13.69 -63.41 -25.60
N GLY A 230 13.48 -63.13 -24.32
CA GLY A 230 13.15 -64.12 -23.30
C GLY A 230 11.81 -64.83 -23.52
N ARG A 231 10.76 -64.11 -23.94
CA ARG A 231 9.47 -64.71 -24.32
C ARG A 231 9.61 -65.59 -25.57
N LEU A 232 10.25 -65.05 -26.60
CA LEU A 232 10.45 -65.71 -27.89
C LEU A 232 11.32 -66.97 -27.77
N LYS A 233 12.24 -67.02 -26.80
CA LYS A 233 13.06 -68.21 -26.49
C LYS A 233 12.21 -69.43 -26.07
N ASN A 234 11.03 -69.21 -25.49
CA ASN A 234 10.16 -70.27 -25.01
C ASN A 234 9.12 -70.73 -26.06
N GLU A 235 9.01 -70.04 -27.20
CA GLU A 235 8.12 -70.40 -28.31
C GLU A 235 8.83 -71.30 -29.33
N LYS A 236 8.16 -72.37 -29.79
CA LYS A 236 8.76 -73.37 -30.68
C LYS A 236 8.96 -72.87 -32.12
N HIS A 237 8.20 -71.87 -32.56
CA HIS A 237 8.27 -71.31 -33.91
C HIS A 237 8.08 -69.80 -33.86
N MET A 238 9.00 -69.05 -34.45
CA MET A 238 8.94 -67.60 -34.58
C MET A 238 7.93 -67.20 -35.66
N THR A 239 6.95 -66.36 -35.32
CA THR A 239 6.01 -65.82 -36.30
C THR A 239 6.57 -64.56 -36.99
N SER A 240 6.03 -64.20 -38.16
CA SER A 240 6.37 -62.94 -38.85
C SER A 240 6.07 -61.70 -37.97
N SER A 241 5.04 -61.78 -37.13
CA SER A 241 4.71 -60.72 -36.15
C SER A 241 5.81 -60.55 -35.10
N ASP A 242 6.41 -61.66 -34.66
CA ASP A 242 7.50 -61.65 -33.67
C ASP A 242 8.78 -61.05 -34.24
N VAL A 243 9.10 -61.38 -35.50
CA VAL A 243 10.24 -60.79 -36.23
C VAL A 243 10.06 -59.28 -36.39
N ASN A 244 8.85 -58.81 -36.74
CA ASN A 244 8.54 -57.40 -36.85
C ASN A 244 8.63 -56.69 -35.48
N THR A 245 8.16 -57.33 -34.42
CA THR A 245 8.23 -56.81 -33.05
C THR A 245 9.68 -56.67 -32.57
N LEU A 246 10.52 -57.68 -32.84
CA LEU A 246 11.93 -57.66 -32.49
C LEU A 246 12.69 -56.58 -33.28
N THR A 247 12.39 -56.44 -34.58
CA THR A 247 12.99 -55.42 -35.46
C THR A 247 12.66 -54.02 -34.96
N ARG A 248 11.38 -53.75 -34.64
CA ARG A 248 10.94 -52.47 -34.08
C ARG A 248 11.59 -52.16 -32.74
N GLN A 249 11.76 -53.15 -31.87
CA GLN A 249 12.43 -52.95 -30.58
C GLN A 249 13.93 -52.71 -30.71
N LYS A 250 14.59 -53.36 -31.69
CA LYS A 250 15.99 -53.11 -32.05
C LYS A 250 16.19 -51.69 -32.59
N GLU A 251 15.33 -51.23 -33.49
CA GLU A 251 15.36 -49.86 -34.02
C GLU A 251 15.16 -48.82 -32.92
N LEU A 252 14.17 -49.04 -32.04
CA LEU A 252 13.93 -48.17 -30.90
C LEU A 252 15.12 -48.14 -29.93
N LEU A 253 15.80 -49.27 -29.72
CA LEU A 253 17.01 -49.32 -28.91
C LEU A 253 18.15 -48.51 -29.54
N LEU A 254 18.37 -48.66 -30.84
CA LEU A 254 19.39 -47.89 -31.57
C LEU A 254 19.11 -46.38 -31.51
N GLN A 255 17.85 -45.97 -31.63
CA GLN A 255 17.45 -44.58 -31.46
C GLN A 255 17.77 -44.06 -30.05
N LYS A 256 17.42 -44.82 -28.99
CA LYS A 256 17.69 -44.43 -27.60
C LYS A 256 19.18 -44.41 -27.25
N LEU A 257 19.97 -45.29 -27.85
CA LEU A 257 21.42 -45.28 -27.71
C LEU A 257 22.05 -44.08 -28.43
N SER A 258 21.58 -43.73 -29.63
CA SER A 258 22.05 -42.54 -30.35
C SER A 258 21.80 -41.26 -29.55
N THR A 259 20.60 -41.10 -28.98
CA THR A 259 20.28 -39.91 -28.16
C THR A 259 21.14 -39.84 -26.91
N PHE A 260 21.36 -40.98 -26.23
CA PHE A 260 22.26 -41.04 -25.08
C PHE A 260 23.72 -40.73 -25.46
N GLU A 261 24.20 -41.21 -26.60
CA GLU A 261 25.55 -40.91 -27.07
C GLU A 261 25.74 -39.43 -27.36
N GLU A 262 24.76 -38.76 -27.97
CA GLU A 262 24.78 -37.33 -28.24
C GLU A 262 24.77 -36.49 -26.95
N THR A 263 23.90 -36.82 -25.98
CA THR A 263 23.85 -36.11 -24.69
C THR A 263 25.09 -36.38 -23.83
N ASN A 264 25.68 -37.57 -23.90
CA ASN A 264 26.94 -37.89 -23.23
C ASN A 264 28.15 -37.19 -23.88
N ARG A 265 28.20 -37.10 -25.22
CA ARG A 265 29.25 -36.33 -25.92
C ARG A 265 29.23 -34.85 -25.50
N THR A 266 28.06 -34.22 -25.55
CA THR A 266 27.90 -32.82 -25.16
C THR A 266 28.26 -32.58 -23.68
N LEU A 267 27.88 -33.49 -22.77
CA LEU A 267 28.31 -33.42 -21.37
C LEU A 267 29.84 -33.50 -21.21
N ARG A 268 30.49 -34.41 -21.95
CA ARG A 268 31.97 -34.53 -21.91
C ARG A 268 32.66 -33.27 -22.41
N ASP A 269 32.11 -32.59 -23.40
CA ASP A 269 32.69 -31.36 -23.92
C ASP A 269 32.55 -30.20 -22.92
N LEU A 270 31.39 -30.06 -22.26
CA LEU A 270 31.20 -29.09 -21.18
C LEU A 270 32.15 -29.35 -19.98
N LEU A 271 32.36 -30.62 -19.61
CA LEU A 271 33.30 -31.00 -18.55
C LEU A 271 34.76 -30.67 -18.90
N LYS A 272 35.17 -30.89 -20.16
CA LYS A 272 36.50 -30.49 -20.62
C LYS A 272 36.69 -28.98 -20.58
N GLU A 273 35.67 -28.23 -20.99
CA GLU A 273 35.72 -26.76 -21.02
C GLU A 273 35.86 -26.20 -19.59
N GLN A 274 35.11 -26.73 -18.63
CA GLN A 274 35.28 -26.39 -17.20
C GLN A 274 36.67 -26.70 -16.68
N HIS A 275 37.18 -27.90 -16.97
CA HIS A 275 38.52 -28.28 -16.52
C HIS A 275 39.61 -27.36 -17.09
N ASN A 276 39.46 -26.91 -18.33
CA ASN A 276 40.37 -25.93 -18.93
C ASN A 276 40.28 -24.56 -18.24
N ARG A 277 39.07 -24.07 -17.93
CA ARG A 277 38.87 -22.81 -17.19
C ARG A 277 39.47 -22.87 -15.78
N GLU A 278 39.26 -23.97 -15.07
CA GLU A 278 39.82 -24.19 -13.73
C GLU A 278 41.36 -24.19 -13.77
N LYS A 279 41.93 -24.87 -14.77
CA LYS A 279 43.38 -24.88 -15.00
C LYS A 279 43.94 -23.48 -15.27
N ASP A 280 43.24 -22.65 -16.04
CA ASP A 280 43.67 -21.28 -16.32
C ASP A 280 43.51 -20.36 -15.10
N ALA A 281 42.45 -20.53 -14.30
CA ALA A 281 42.29 -19.84 -13.02
C ALA A 281 43.41 -20.20 -12.02
N GLN A 282 43.82 -21.48 -11.99
CA GLN A 282 44.93 -21.94 -11.15
C GLN A 282 46.27 -21.32 -11.57
N LYS A 283 46.56 -21.24 -12.88
CA LYS A 283 47.75 -20.53 -13.37
C LYS A 283 47.74 -19.05 -12.97
N LEU A 284 46.59 -18.39 -13.03
CA LEU A 284 46.46 -16.98 -12.63
C LEU A 284 46.73 -16.79 -11.14
N MET A 285 46.22 -17.71 -10.30
CA MET A 285 46.48 -17.72 -8.86
C MET A 285 47.97 -17.92 -8.55
N GLU A 286 48.64 -18.83 -9.26
CA GLU A 286 50.09 -19.06 -9.14
C GLU A 286 50.89 -17.81 -9.52
N GLN A 287 50.50 -17.11 -10.59
CA GLN A 287 51.11 -15.83 -11.00
C GLN A 287 50.95 -14.74 -9.92
N GLN A 288 49.76 -14.63 -9.32
CA GLN A 288 49.52 -13.71 -8.21
C GLN A 288 50.40 -14.03 -6.99
N GLY A 289 50.54 -15.31 -6.64
CA GLY A 289 51.41 -15.77 -5.55
C GLY A 289 52.89 -15.44 -5.78
N LEU A 290 53.37 -15.59 -7.02
CA LEU A 290 54.75 -15.24 -7.39
C LEU A 290 55.01 -13.73 -7.31
N LEU A 291 54.05 -12.90 -7.71
CA LEU A 291 54.16 -11.45 -7.63
C LEU A 291 54.19 -10.96 -6.17
N LEU A 292 53.34 -11.53 -5.30
CA LEU A 292 53.35 -11.24 -3.86
C LEU A 292 54.70 -11.58 -3.21
N LYS A 293 55.30 -12.71 -3.58
CA LYS A 293 56.63 -13.10 -3.10
C LYS A 293 57.72 -12.12 -3.53
N ARG A 294 57.68 -11.64 -4.79
CA ARG A 294 58.64 -10.63 -5.27
C ARG A 294 58.55 -9.31 -4.51
N LEU A 295 57.35 -8.91 -4.11
CA LEU A 295 57.16 -7.71 -3.29
C LEU A 295 57.79 -7.88 -1.90
N SER A 296 57.60 -9.05 -1.25
CA SER A 296 58.21 -9.29 0.07
C SER A 296 59.74 -9.36 0.02
N ASP A 297 60.30 -9.94 -1.05
CA ASP A 297 61.75 -10.04 -1.22
C ASP A 297 62.38 -8.65 -1.42
N SER A 298 61.71 -7.78 -2.18
CA SER A 298 62.16 -6.39 -2.39
C SER A 298 62.13 -5.55 -1.10
N ASP A 299 61.11 -5.74 -0.25
CA ASP A 299 61.04 -5.07 1.05
C ASP A 299 62.16 -5.54 2.01
N ALA A 300 62.55 -6.81 1.96
CA ALA A 300 63.64 -7.36 2.76
C ALA A 300 65.02 -6.83 2.31
N GLU A 301 65.27 -6.72 1.01
CA GLU A 301 66.52 -6.16 0.47
C GLU A 301 66.71 -4.69 0.87
N LYS A 302 65.63 -3.91 0.91
CA LYS A 302 65.64 -2.50 1.32
C LYS A 302 66.06 -2.32 2.79
N ALA A 303 65.73 -3.27 3.66
CA ALA A 303 66.11 -3.27 5.07
C ALA A 303 67.60 -3.64 5.31
N VAL A 304 68.18 -4.48 4.45
CA VAL A 304 69.59 -4.90 4.56
C VAL A 304 70.55 -3.78 4.13
N MET A 305 70.20 -3.01 3.09
CA MET A 305 70.99 -1.87 2.62
C MET A 305 71.13 -0.74 3.66
N GLN A 306 70.14 -0.57 4.54
CA GLN A 306 70.21 0.41 5.64
C GLN A 306 71.20 0.03 6.74
N LYS A 307 71.49 -1.27 6.91
CA LYS A 307 72.32 -1.78 8.02
C LYS A 307 73.83 -1.80 7.69
N HIS A 308 74.17 -1.83 6.40
CA HIS A 308 75.56 -1.95 5.92
C HIS A 308 76.31 -0.59 5.88
N ALA A 309 75.61 0.53 6.07
CA ALA A 309 76.19 1.89 6.08
C ALA A 309 76.76 2.32 7.45
N PHE A 310 76.48 1.57 8.51
CA PHE A 310 76.85 1.94 9.89
C PHE A 310 78.19 1.31 10.36
N SER A 311 78.65 0.25 9.72
CA SER A 311 79.70 -0.64 10.24
C SER A 311 81.12 -0.40 9.70
N THR A 312 81.34 0.55 8.78
CA THR A 312 82.63 0.75 8.11
C THR A 312 83.56 1.78 8.76
N TRP A 313 83.21 2.36 9.91
CA TRP A 313 83.90 3.53 10.47
C TRP A 313 84.97 3.26 11.54
N GLU A 314 85.13 2.04 12.08
CA GLU A 314 85.76 1.89 13.41
C GLU A 314 87.17 1.23 13.51
N ASN A 315 87.78 0.69 12.46
CA ASN A 315 88.97 -0.19 12.66
C ASN A 315 90.27 0.21 11.95
N MET A 316 91.09 1.11 12.54
CA MET A 316 92.51 1.25 12.14
C MET A 316 93.43 1.93 13.19
N ARG A 317 94.41 1.18 13.73
CA ARG A 317 95.75 1.55 14.34
C ARG A 317 96.06 0.64 15.56
N PHE A 318 97.24 0.08 15.84
CA PHE A 318 98.60 0.08 15.26
C PHE A 318 99.46 -0.97 16.03
N THR A 319 100.51 -1.50 15.40
CA THR A 319 101.40 -2.60 15.84
C THR A 319 102.85 -2.16 16.13
N ASP A 320 103.42 -2.72 17.21
CA ASP A 320 104.73 -3.39 17.43
C ASP A 320 106.12 -2.89 16.96
N GLN A 321 107.05 -3.00 17.93
CA GLN A 321 108.39 -3.66 17.93
C GLN A 321 109.52 -3.20 17.00
N ALA A 322 110.66 -2.85 17.62
CA ALA A 322 111.95 -2.94 16.95
C ALA A 322 113.13 -3.07 17.95
N LYS A 323 113.84 -4.20 17.83
CA LYS A 323 115.31 -4.24 17.77
C LYS A 323 115.99 -4.39 19.13
N THR A 324 115.84 -5.54 19.77
CA THR A 324 116.22 -6.87 19.24
C THR A 324 117.61 -6.89 18.58
N ALA A 325 118.61 -6.28 19.23
CA ALA A 325 120.02 -6.56 18.90
C ALA A 325 121.05 -6.16 19.97
N CYS A 326 120.64 -5.57 21.10
CA CYS A 326 121.49 -5.53 22.29
C CYS A 326 121.37 -6.89 22.98
N GLU A 327 121.84 -7.94 22.28
CA GLU A 327 121.10 -9.19 22.27
C GLU A 327 121.87 -10.43 22.65
N LEU A 328 123.19 -10.43 22.76
CA LEU A 328 123.92 -11.70 22.91
C LEU A 328 124.82 -11.83 24.14
N SER A 329 124.94 -10.75 24.90
CA SER A 329 125.62 -10.75 26.22
C SER A 329 124.67 -10.22 27.30
N LYS A 330 123.86 -9.24 26.89
CA LYS A 330 122.45 -9.25 27.23
C LYS A 330 121.77 -10.59 26.85
N SER A 331 122.12 -11.43 25.88
CA SER A 331 121.37 -12.72 25.74
C SER A 331 121.48 -13.61 26.95
N MET A 332 122.49 -13.55 27.82
CA MET A 332 122.57 -14.51 28.92
C MET A 332 121.99 -13.94 30.21
N GLU A 333 122.35 -12.70 30.54
CA GLU A 333 121.80 -11.95 31.67
C GLU A 333 120.43 -11.34 31.36
N ALA A 334 120.14 -11.13 30.08
CA ALA A 334 118.80 -11.03 29.50
C ALA A 334 118.38 -12.31 28.76
N VAL A 335 118.90 -13.52 29.02
CA VAL A 335 118.09 -14.77 28.96
C VAL A 335 117.58 -15.03 30.35
N ARG A 336 118.36 -14.79 31.42
CA ARG A 336 117.86 -14.81 32.79
C ARG A 336 116.91 -13.64 33.05
N GLY A 337 117.27 -12.44 32.62
CA GLY A 337 116.43 -11.25 32.62
C GLY A 337 115.30 -11.34 31.60
N HIS A 338 115.44 -12.03 30.46
CA HIS A 338 114.33 -12.30 29.55
C HIS A 338 113.44 -13.43 30.05
N LEU A 339 113.92 -14.44 30.76
CA LEU A 339 113.08 -15.46 31.40
C LEU A 339 112.36 -14.87 32.61
N GLN A 340 113.00 -13.99 33.38
CA GLN A 340 112.37 -13.25 34.48
C GLN A 340 111.41 -12.17 33.96
N ALA A 341 111.72 -11.52 32.83
CA ALA A 341 110.81 -10.61 32.15
C ALA A 341 109.71 -11.36 31.39
N GLN A 342 109.96 -12.57 30.87
CA GLN A 342 108.95 -13.44 30.27
C GLN A 342 108.02 -13.97 31.36
N LEU A 343 108.54 -14.34 32.53
CA LEU A 343 107.72 -14.69 33.69
C LEU A 343 106.88 -13.48 34.13
N ARG A 344 107.48 -12.30 34.33
CA ARG A 344 106.71 -11.08 34.65
C ARG A 344 105.73 -10.67 33.55
N ASN A 345 106.08 -10.85 32.28
CA ASN A 345 105.20 -10.58 31.13
C ASN A 345 104.08 -11.61 31.07
N LYS A 346 104.36 -12.89 31.34
CA LYS A 346 103.35 -13.96 31.42
C LYS A 346 102.49 -13.83 32.67
N GLU A 347 103.02 -13.33 33.79
CA GLU A 347 102.27 -12.96 34.98
C GLU A 347 101.39 -11.74 34.71
N ALA A 348 101.90 -10.71 34.03
CA ALA A 348 101.13 -9.54 33.62
C ALA A 348 100.06 -9.90 32.57
N GLU A 349 100.39 -10.77 31.62
CA GLU A 349 99.48 -11.32 30.62
C GLU A 349 98.43 -12.20 31.28
N ASN A 350 98.80 -13.07 32.22
CA ASN A 350 97.86 -13.86 33.03
C ASN A 350 96.97 -12.98 33.90
N ASN A 351 97.50 -11.91 34.50
CA ASN A 351 96.71 -10.94 35.24
C ASN A 351 95.74 -10.18 34.31
N ARG A 352 96.19 -9.80 33.12
CA ARG A 352 95.36 -9.17 32.09
C ARG A 352 94.26 -10.12 31.61
N LEU A 353 94.59 -11.39 31.34
CA LEU A 353 93.66 -12.44 30.96
C LEU A 353 92.69 -12.76 32.11
N ALA A 354 93.16 -12.79 33.36
CA ALA A 354 92.31 -13.00 34.53
C ALA A 354 91.32 -11.83 34.74
N ILE A 355 91.77 -10.59 34.53
CA ILE A 355 90.89 -9.42 34.51
C ILE A 355 89.91 -9.51 33.35
N GLN A 356 90.35 -9.94 32.17
CA GLN A 356 89.49 -10.13 31.01
C GLN A 356 88.44 -11.23 31.26
N ILE A 357 88.82 -12.35 31.86
CA ILE A 357 87.91 -13.42 32.27
C ILE A 357 86.92 -12.89 33.31
N ARG A 358 87.36 -12.21 34.37
CA ARG A 358 86.46 -11.61 35.36
C ARG A 358 85.52 -10.56 34.75
N ASN A 359 85.98 -9.80 33.75
CA ASN A 359 85.14 -8.87 33.01
C ASN A 359 84.08 -9.63 32.19
N LEU A 360 84.47 -10.71 31.49
CA LEU A 360 83.58 -11.56 30.71
C LEU A 360 82.56 -12.31 31.60
N GLU A 361 82.97 -12.76 32.78
CA GLU A 361 82.10 -13.37 33.79
C GLU A 361 81.09 -12.35 34.32
N ARG A 362 81.53 -11.12 34.62
CA ARG A 362 80.62 -10.02 35.01
C ARG A 362 79.63 -9.67 33.90
N SER A 363 80.08 -9.54 32.64
CA SER A 363 79.17 -9.30 31.52
C SER A 363 78.22 -10.47 31.29
N GLY A 364 78.69 -11.71 31.45
CA GLY A 364 77.85 -12.90 31.36
C GLY A 364 76.78 -12.96 32.45
N ALA A 365 77.14 -12.61 33.69
CA ALA A 365 76.19 -12.50 34.81
C ALA A 365 75.17 -11.39 34.57
N GLN A 366 75.61 -10.23 34.05
CA GLN A 366 74.72 -9.13 33.68
C GLN A 366 73.73 -9.53 32.58
N HIS A 367 74.20 -10.13 31.48
CA HIS A 367 73.33 -10.61 30.41
C HIS A 367 72.36 -11.68 30.89
N LYS A 368 72.77 -12.57 31.80
CA LYS A 368 71.87 -13.54 32.42
C LYS A 368 70.74 -12.85 33.20
N ALA A 369 71.07 -11.84 34.01
CA ALA A 369 70.08 -11.05 34.74
C ALA A 369 69.14 -10.27 33.80
N GLU A 370 69.66 -9.72 32.70
CA GLU A 370 68.86 -9.05 31.67
C GLU A 370 67.89 -10.04 30.99
N VAL A 371 68.33 -11.25 30.67
CA VAL A 371 67.47 -12.30 30.10
C VAL A 371 66.39 -12.72 31.09
N GLU A 372 66.72 -12.93 32.36
CA GLU A 372 65.75 -13.25 33.41
C GLU A 372 64.71 -12.14 33.57
N HIS A 373 65.13 -10.87 33.53
CA HIS A 373 64.23 -9.73 33.58
C HIS A 373 63.28 -9.67 32.37
N ILE A 374 63.80 -9.85 31.15
CA ILE A 374 63.00 -9.89 29.91
C ILE A 374 62.02 -11.07 29.94
N MET A 375 62.43 -12.22 30.46
CA MET A 375 61.55 -13.39 30.60
C MET A 375 60.38 -13.12 31.56
N GLU A 376 60.61 -12.45 32.69
CA GLU A 376 59.54 -12.10 33.62
C GLU A 376 58.60 -11.03 33.00
N GLN A 377 59.14 -10.01 32.33
CA GLN A 377 58.33 -9.03 31.58
C GLN A 377 57.44 -9.70 30.53
N LEU A 378 57.98 -10.69 29.80
CA LEU A 378 57.22 -11.43 28.79
C LEU A 378 56.10 -12.27 29.42
N LYS A 379 56.35 -12.85 30.60
CA LYS A 379 55.35 -13.59 31.37
C LYS A 379 54.24 -12.68 31.90
N GLU A 380 54.58 -11.50 32.43
CA GLU A 380 53.61 -10.49 32.86
C GLU A 380 52.75 -9.99 31.69
N LEU A 381 53.36 -9.74 30.52
CA LEU A 381 52.64 -9.35 29.31
C LEU A 381 51.68 -10.45 28.84
N ARG A 382 52.08 -11.73 28.89
CA ARG A 382 51.18 -12.85 28.57
C ARG A 382 49.99 -12.90 29.52
N GLN A 383 50.22 -12.81 30.83
CA GLN A 383 49.14 -12.80 31.83
C GLN A 383 48.21 -11.59 31.66
N LYS A 384 48.76 -10.42 31.31
CA LYS A 384 47.96 -9.23 30.99
C LYS A 384 47.09 -9.48 29.76
N GLY A 385 47.65 -10.05 28.70
CA GLY A 385 46.90 -10.42 27.50
C GLY A 385 45.77 -11.43 27.77
N GLU A 386 45.99 -12.40 28.67
CA GLU A 386 44.94 -13.32 29.11
C GLU A 386 43.81 -12.62 29.86
N ARG A 387 44.15 -11.72 30.80
CA ARG A 387 43.17 -10.90 31.54
C ARG A 387 42.35 -10.01 30.60
N ASP A 388 43.01 -9.36 29.64
CA ASP A 388 42.35 -8.50 28.64
C ASP A 388 41.42 -9.32 27.74
N LYS A 389 41.85 -10.52 27.30
CA LYS A 389 41.03 -11.46 26.55
C LYS A 389 39.77 -11.88 27.32
N GLU A 390 39.89 -12.14 28.62
CA GLU A 390 38.74 -12.47 29.46
C GLU A 390 37.78 -11.30 29.65
N ALA A 391 38.33 -10.08 29.86
CA ALA A 391 37.54 -8.86 29.94
C ALA A 391 36.76 -8.60 28.64
N LEU A 392 37.41 -8.77 27.48
CA LEU A 392 36.76 -8.66 26.17
C LEU A 392 35.65 -9.72 25.99
N LYS A 393 35.89 -10.98 26.37
CA LYS A 393 34.85 -12.02 26.34
C LYS A 393 33.65 -11.69 27.24
N LYS A 394 33.86 -11.05 28.39
CA LYS A 394 32.77 -10.58 29.27
C LYS A 394 32.02 -9.40 28.63
N ALA A 395 32.73 -8.44 28.05
CA ALA A 395 32.14 -7.30 27.36
C ALA A 395 31.30 -7.71 26.14
N ILE A 396 31.81 -8.64 25.32
CA ILE A 396 31.08 -9.19 24.16
C ILE A 396 29.82 -9.92 24.61
N ARG A 397 29.88 -10.73 25.67
CA ARG A 397 28.68 -11.38 26.24
C ARG A 397 27.64 -10.37 26.70
N ALA A 398 28.05 -9.35 27.44
CA ALA A 398 27.14 -8.29 27.88
C ALA A 398 26.53 -7.50 26.71
N GLN A 399 27.30 -7.26 25.64
CA GLN A 399 26.79 -6.61 24.43
C GLN A 399 25.82 -7.52 23.67
N LYS A 400 26.10 -8.82 23.58
CA LYS A 400 25.22 -9.81 22.96
C LYS A 400 23.87 -9.87 23.68
N GLU A 401 23.88 -10.00 25.01
CA GLU A 401 22.63 -10.01 25.78
C GLU A 401 21.87 -8.67 25.67
N ARG A 402 22.56 -7.54 25.50
CA ARG A 402 21.88 -6.25 25.23
C ARG A 402 21.23 -6.22 23.85
N ALA A 403 21.89 -6.81 22.85
CA ALA A 403 21.33 -6.94 21.51
C ALA A 403 20.11 -7.87 21.51
N GLU A 404 20.21 -9.04 22.14
CA GLU A 404 19.10 -10.01 22.29
C GLU A 404 17.89 -9.35 22.97
N ARG A 405 18.07 -8.64 24.10
CA ARG A 405 16.95 -7.90 24.75
C ARG A 405 16.35 -6.81 23.86
N SER A 406 17.16 -6.16 23.02
CA SER A 406 16.66 -5.13 22.10
C SER A 406 15.89 -5.74 20.92
N GLU A 407 16.29 -6.93 20.48
CA GLU A 407 15.61 -7.73 19.46
C GLU A 407 14.26 -8.22 20.01
N GLU A 408 14.22 -8.81 21.21
CA GLU A 408 12.99 -9.20 21.89
C GLU A 408 11.99 -8.02 22.03
N TYR A 409 12.49 -6.83 22.38
CA TYR A 409 11.65 -5.63 22.48
C TYR A 409 11.14 -5.17 21.10
N ALA A 410 11.94 -5.28 20.04
CA ALA A 410 11.52 -4.98 18.69
C ALA A 410 10.46 -5.98 18.18
N GLU A 411 10.61 -7.27 18.51
CA GLU A 411 9.62 -8.30 18.23
C GLU A 411 8.29 -8.02 18.94
N GLN A 412 8.33 -7.64 20.21
CA GLN A 412 7.12 -7.24 20.96
C GLN A 412 6.41 -6.05 20.31
N LEU A 413 7.16 -5.04 19.86
CA LEU A 413 6.59 -3.89 19.13
C LEU A 413 6.00 -4.31 17.77
N ASN A 414 6.63 -5.25 17.07
CA ASN A 414 6.11 -5.77 15.81
C ASN A 414 4.81 -6.55 16.00
N VAL A 415 4.70 -7.37 17.06
CA VAL A 415 3.45 -8.05 17.42
C VAL A 415 2.34 -7.04 17.71
N GLN A 416 2.61 -6.01 18.51
CA GLN A 416 1.62 -4.96 18.77
C GLN A 416 1.21 -4.21 17.49
N LEU A 417 2.15 -3.96 16.58
CA LEU A 417 1.86 -3.30 15.31
C LEU A 417 0.97 -4.18 14.43
N ALA A 418 1.24 -5.49 14.36
CA ALA A 418 0.41 -6.45 13.64
C ALA A 418 -1.01 -6.55 14.22
N GLU A 419 -1.16 -6.53 15.54
CA GLU A 419 -2.48 -6.47 16.20
C GLU A 419 -3.25 -5.19 15.83
N LYS A 420 -2.57 -4.04 15.80
CA LYS A 420 -3.19 -2.77 15.38
C LYS A 420 -3.56 -2.77 13.90
N ASP A 421 -2.73 -3.34 13.04
CA ASP A 421 -3.02 -3.48 11.61
C ASP A 421 -4.25 -4.40 11.39
N SER A 422 -4.37 -5.50 12.14
CA SER A 422 -5.56 -6.37 12.13
C SER A 422 -6.81 -5.60 12.54
N TYR A 423 -6.75 -4.84 13.63
CA TYR A 423 -7.86 -4.02 14.09
C TYR A 423 -8.30 -2.98 13.05
N VAL A 424 -7.34 -2.32 12.38
CA VAL A 424 -7.64 -1.37 11.30
C VAL A 424 -8.29 -2.09 10.11
N ALA A 425 -7.80 -3.27 9.73
CA ALA A 425 -8.39 -4.06 8.66
C ALA A 425 -9.84 -4.45 8.95
N GLU A 426 -10.14 -4.87 10.18
CA GLU A 426 -11.52 -5.16 10.64
C GLU A 426 -12.41 -3.90 10.63
N ALA A 427 -11.89 -2.76 11.11
CA ALA A 427 -12.61 -1.49 11.07
C ALA A 427 -12.91 -1.04 9.63
N LEU A 428 -11.98 -1.24 8.69
CA LEU A 428 -12.21 -0.94 7.27
C LEU A 428 -13.24 -1.88 6.64
N SER A 429 -13.17 -3.19 6.95
CA SER A 429 -14.15 -4.18 6.48
C SER A 429 -15.57 -3.85 6.97
N THR A 430 -15.71 -3.51 8.25
CA THR A 430 -17.00 -3.09 8.81
C THR A 430 -17.49 -1.80 8.16
N LEU A 431 -16.64 -0.80 7.96
CA LEU A 431 -16.99 0.44 7.27
C LEU A 431 -17.45 0.21 5.82
N GLU A 432 -16.76 -0.66 5.08
CA GLU A 432 -17.16 -1.00 3.70
C GLU A 432 -18.50 -1.75 3.68
N SER A 433 -18.77 -2.61 4.67
CA SER A 433 -20.09 -3.25 4.84
C SER A 433 -21.21 -2.23 5.10
N TRP A 434 -20.93 -1.19 5.89
CA TRP A 434 -21.89 -0.10 6.15
C TRP A 434 -22.10 0.76 4.91
N ARG A 435 -21.03 1.05 4.16
CA ARG A 435 -21.09 1.79 2.90
C ARG A 435 -21.91 1.05 1.85
N SER A 436 -21.72 -0.27 1.71
CA SER A 436 -22.52 -1.10 0.82
C SER A 436 -24.01 -1.07 1.18
N ARG A 437 -24.33 -1.24 2.47
CA ARG A 437 -25.72 -1.12 2.98
C ARG A 437 -26.32 0.26 2.73
N TYR A 438 -25.56 1.32 2.99
CA TYR A 438 -25.99 2.69 2.71
C TYR A 438 -26.29 2.91 1.22
N ASN A 439 -25.40 2.48 0.34
CA ASN A 439 -25.61 2.59 -1.11
C ASN A 439 -26.86 1.84 -1.57
N LYS A 440 -27.14 0.67 -0.99
CA LYS A 440 -28.37 -0.07 -1.25
C LYS A 440 -29.60 0.74 -0.83
N VAL A 441 -29.62 1.27 0.39
CA VAL A 441 -30.73 2.10 0.88
C VAL A 441 -30.92 3.36 0.04
N VAL A 442 -29.85 3.99 -0.41
CA VAL A 442 -29.94 5.15 -1.31
C VAL A 442 -30.57 4.76 -2.65
N LYS A 443 -30.20 3.61 -3.22
CA LYS A 443 -30.81 3.12 -4.46
C LYS A 443 -32.29 2.80 -4.27
N ASP A 444 -32.64 2.06 -3.22
CA ASP A 444 -34.02 1.73 -2.90
C ASP A 444 -34.85 3.02 -2.67
N LYS A 445 -34.26 4.04 -2.02
CA LYS A 445 -34.88 5.36 -1.87
C LYS A 445 -35.11 6.04 -3.22
N THR A 446 -34.12 6.05 -4.12
CA THR A 446 -34.30 6.68 -5.44
C THR A 446 -35.36 5.96 -6.28
N ASP A 447 -35.43 4.63 -6.17
CA ASP A 447 -36.45 3.83 -6.88
C ASP A 447 -37.85 4.16 -6.34
N LEU A 448 -38.02 4.28 -5.02
CA LEU A 448 -39.27 4.71 -4.38
C LEU A 448 -39.63 6.17 -4.73
N GLU A 449 -38.66 7.08 -4.80
CA GLU A 449 -38.89 8.46 -5.24
C GLU A 449 -39.41 8.52 -6.69
N LEU A 450 -38.87 7.68 -7.58
CA LEU A 450 -39.38 7.56 -8.95
C LEU A 450 -40.79 6.98 -8.99
N GLU A 451 -41.08 5.96 -8.19
CA GLU A 451 -42.42 5.39 -8.07
C GLU A 451 -43.44 6.42 -7.58
N ILE A 452 -43.09 7.23 -6.58
CA ILE A 452 -43.92 8.35 -6.11
C ILE A 452 -44.20 9.35 -7.23
N VAL A 453 -43.19 9.71 -8.03
CA VAL A 453 -43.38 10.64 -9.16
C VAL A 453 -44.32 10.04 -10.21
N MET A 454 -44.17 8.76 -10.56
CA MET A 454 -45.07 8.08 -11.51
C MET A 454 -46.50 7.93 -10.98
N LEU A 455 -46.66 7.63 -9.70
CA LEU A 455 -47.98 7.55 -9.08
C LEU A 455 -48.65 8.93 -9.03
N ASN A 456 -47.90 9.98 -8.72
CA ASN A 456 -48.41 11.35 -8.74
C ASN A 456 -48.82 11.80 -10.14
N SER A 457 -48.05 11.47 -11.20
CA SER A 457 -48.46 11.76 -12.57
C SER A 457 -49.75 11.02 -12.92
N ARG A 458 -49.85 9.74 -12.52
CA ARG A 458 -51.07 8.95 -12.74
C ARG A 458 -52.29 9.52 -12.00
N ILE A 459 -52.11 9.98 -10.77
CA ILE A 459 -53.18 10.66 -10.01
C ILE A 459 -53.60 11.93 -10.73
N THR A 460 -52.63 12.71 -11.25
CA THR A 460 -52.92 13.94 -12.00
C THR A 460 -53.73 13.64 -13.27
N ASP A 461 -53.32 12.64 -14.05
CA ASP A 461 -54.07 12.21 -15.25
C ASP A 461 -55.49 11.76 -14.91
N LEU A 462 -55.68 11.02 -13.81
CA LEU A 462 -57.00 10.57 -13.36
C LEU A 462 -57.87 11.73 -12.89
N LEU A 463 -57.28 12.74 -12.22
CA LEU A 463 -57.99 13.96 -11.83
C LEU A 463 -58.39 14.79 -13.04
N GLU A 464 -57.53 14.92 -14.05
CA GLU A 464 -57.84 15.57 -15.32
C GLU A 464 -58.95 14.83 -16.08
N GLN A 465 -58.90 13.49 -16.10
CA GLN A 465 -59.98 12.68 -16.67
C GLN A 465 -61.30 12.90 -15.93
N GLN A 466 -61.27 12.87 -14.60
CA GLN A 466 -62.45 13.09 -13.78
C GLN A 466 -63.05 14.48 -14.02
N THR A 467 -62.24 15.53 -13.98
CA THR A 467 -62.70 16.90 -14.23
C THR A 467 -63.28 17.06 -15.64
N SER A 468 -62.63 16.49 -16.67
CA SER A 468 -63.17 16.50 -18.03
C SER A 468 -64.51 15.77 -18.16
N MET A 469 -64.73 14.70 -17.40
CA MET A 469 -65.99 13.96 -17.36
C MET A 469 -67.05 14.74 -16.60
N GLU A 470 -66.70 15.39 -15.49
CA GLU A 470 -67.58 16.27 -14.73
C GLU A 470 -68.04 17.48 -15.56
N ASP A 471 -67.14 18.09 -16.33
CA ASP A 471 -67.48 19.20 -17.22
C ASP A 471 -68.40 18.74 -18.36
N LYS A 472 -68.14 17.58 -18.99
CA LYS A 472 -69.06 17.00 -19.98
C LYS A 472 -70.44 16.70 -19.39
N MET A 473 -70.50 16.12 -18.20
CA MET A 473 -71.78 15.88 -17.52
C MET A 473 -72.50 17.19 -17.21
N ARG A 474 -71.77 18.25 -16.87
CA ARG A 474 -72.34 19.58 -16.65
C ARG A 474 -72.88 20.17 -17.95
N GLU A 475 -72.12 20.10 -19.04
CA GLU A 475 -72.55 20.53 -20.38
C GLU A 475 -73.80 19.76 -20.84
N ASP A 476 -73.84 18.44 -20.69
CA ASP A 476 -75.00 17.60 -21.02
C ASP A 476 -76.23 17.97 -20.19
N ARG A 477 -76.04 18.19 -18.88
CA ARG A 477 -77.11 18.62 -17.98
C ARG A 477 -77.64 19.99 -18.37
N ASP A 478 -76.76 20.94 -18.64
CA ASP A 478 -77.14 22.30 -19.03
C ASP A 478 -77.86 22.28 -20.40
N ALA A 479 -77.42 21.44 -21.35
CA ALA A 479 -78.10 21.22 -22.62
C ALA A 479 -79.50 20.59 -22.46
N LEU A 480 -79.66 19.64 -21.53
CA LEU A 480 -80.97 19.08 -21.17
C LEU A 480 -81.88 20.12 -20.52
N VAL A 481 -81.33 20.94 -19.63
CA VAL A 481 -82.05 22.06 -19.01
C VAL A 481 -82.51 23.06 -20.06
N ASP A 482 -81.66 23.43 -21.03
CA ASP A 482 -82.06 24.30 -22.13
C ASP A 482 -83.15 23.68 -23.01
N LYS A 483 -83.07 22.37 -23.28
CA LYS A 483 -84.10 21.65 -24.01
C LYS A 483 -85.42 21.62 -23.25
N LEU A 484 -85.38 21.42 -21.94
CA LEU A 484 -86.56 21.47 -21.08
C LEU A 484 -87.18 22.87 -21.09
N HIS A 485 -86.37 23.93 -20.98
CA HIS A 485 -86.86 25.31 -21.08
C HIS A 485 -87.52 25.57 -22.43
N ARG A 486 -86.89 25.17 -23.54
CA ARG A 486 -87.51 25.28 -24.88
C ARG A 486 -88.85 24.56 -24.94
N GLN A 487 -88.92 23.29 -24.51
CA GLN A 487 -90.16 22.53 -24.48
C GLN A 487 -91.22 23.15 -23.55
N ALA A 488 -90.83 23.71 -22.41
CA ALA A 488 -91.74 24.41 -21.52
C ALA A 488 -92.31 25.67 -22.20
N THR A 489 -91.46 26.46 -22.88
CA THR A 489 -91.91 27.64 -23.64
C THR A 489 -92.87 27.25 -24.78
N GLU A 490 -92.55 26.21 -25.54
CA GLU A 490 -93.43 25.67 -26.59
C GLU A 490 -94.75 25.13 -26.00
N SER A 491 -94.70 24.41 -24.88
CA SER A 491 -95.91 23.93 -24.20
C SER A 491 -96.79 25.08 -23.73
N THR A 492 -96.19 26.15 -23.20
CA THR A 492 -96.95 27.35 -22.83
C THR A 492 -97.54 28.05 -24.04
N SER A 493 -96.81 28.17 -25.17
CA SER A 493 -97.35 28.79 -26.38
C SER A 493 -98.50 27.98 -26.98
N PHE A 494 -98.37 26.63 -27.03
CA PHE A 494 -99.45 25.75 -27.45
C PHE A 494 -100.67 25.83 -26.54
N LYS A 495 -100.49 25.94 -25.21
CA LYS A 495 -101.61 26.16 -24.29
C LYS A 495 -102.32 27.48 -24.56
N MET A 496 -101.57 28.56 -24.75
CA MET A 496 -102.15 29.89 -25.07
C MET A 496 -102.89 29.86 -26.41
N GLU A 497 -102.34 29.19 -27.42
CA GLU A 497 -102.98 29.02 -28.72
C GLU A 497 -104.24 28.15 -28.64
N ASN A 498 -104.22 27.08 -27.84
CA ASN A 498 -105.40 26.25 -27.60
C ASN A 498 -106.52 27.03 -26.90
N GLU A 499 -106.19 27.82 -25.87
CA GLU A 499 -107.14 28.73 -25.22
C GLU A 499 -107.70 29.76 -26.22
N ARG A 500 -106.84 30.32 -27.09
CA ARG A 500 -107.26 31.22 -28.17
C ARG A 500 -108.23 30.53 -29.14
N LEU A 501 -107.91 29.32 -29.59
CA LEU A 501 -108.75 28.54 -30.51
C LEU A 501 -110.10 28.19 -29.87
N LYS A 502 -110.11 27.74 -28.61
CA LYS A 502 -111.36 27.52 -27.85
C LYS A 502 -112.20 28.79 -27.76
N ALA A 503 -111.59 29.93 -27.44
CA ALA A 503 -112.29 31.21 -27.39
C ALA A 503 -112.87 31.62 -28.77
N THR A 504 -112.22 31.27 -29.88
CA THR A 504 -112.76 31.48 -31.23
C THR A 504 -113.82 30.46 -31.66
N MET A 505 -113.80 29.26 -31.09
CA MET A 505 -114.75 28.19 -31.42
C MET A 505 -116.16 28.51 -30.92
N VAL A 506 -116.29 29.02 -29.69
CA VAL A 506 -117.59 29.39 -29.08
C VAL A 506 -118.45 30.30 -29.98
N PRO A 507 -117.97 31.45 -30.48
CA PRO A 507 -118.80 32.31 -31.33
C PRO A 507 -119.09 31.69 -32.71
N VAL A 508 -118.24 30.76 -33.20
CA VAL A 508 -118.52 30.03 -34.45
C VAL A 508 -119.62 28.99 -34.22
N GLU A 509 -119.60 28.27 -33.10
CA GLU A 509 -120.67 27.34 -32.70
C GLU A 509 -122.01 28.08 -32.49
N GLU A 510 -121.99 29.26 -31.85
CA GLU A 510 -123.17 30.11 -31.71
C GLU A 510 -123.71 30.55 -33.08
N LYS A 511 -122.85 30.98 -34.01
CA LYS A 511 -123.25 31.32 -35.39
C LYS A 511 -123.83 30.12 -36.14
N LEU A 512 -123.25 28.93 -35.98
CA LEU A 512 -123.76 27.70 -36.57
C LEU A 512 -125.15 27.37 -36.04
N ASN A 513 -125.34 27.43 -34.71
CA ASN A 513 -126.63 27.22 -34.07
C ASN A 513 -127.67 28.23 -34.55
N GLN A 514 -127.29 29.50 -34.66
CA GLN A 514 -128.13 30.57 -35.18
C GLN A 514 -128.56 30.29 -36.64
N ALA A 515 -127.60 29.95 -37.51
CA ALA A 515 -127.88 29.58 -38.90
C ALA A 515 -128.79 28.35 -38.98
N GLN A 516 -128.62 27.36 -38.09
CA GLN A 516 -129.47 26.17 -38.05
C GLN A 516 -130.91 26.49 -37.63
N MET A 517 -131.10 27.42 -36.69
CA MET A 517 -132.43 27.94 -36.31
C MET A 517 -133.09 28.70 -37.47
N GLU A 518 -132.33 29.53 -38.19
CA GLU A 518 -132.80 30.24 -39.39
C GLU A 518 -133.23 29.26 -40.49
N VAL A 519 -132.45 28.21 -40.74
CA VAL A 519 -132.82 27.14 -41.69
C VAL A 519 -134.12 26.44 -41.28
N GLN A 520 -134.35 26.19 -39.98
CA GLN A 520 -135.60 25.60 -39.51
C GLN A 520 -136.80 26.54 -39.74
N GLN A 521 -136.63 27.84 -39.48
CA GLN A 521 -137.66 28.85 -39.77
C GLN A 521 -137.98 28.91 -41.27
N LEU A 522 -136.95 28.91 -42.13
CA LEU A 522 -137.12 28.89 -43.58
C LEU A 522 -137.84 27.63 -44.05
N LYS A 523 -137.49 26.45 -43.52
CA LYS A 523 -138.21 25.20 -43.79
C LYS A 523 -139.69 25.26 -43.40
N ALA A 524 -140.01 25.86 -42.25
CA ALA A 524 -141.39 26.06 -41.83
C ALA A 524 -142.15 27.02 -42.76
N SER A 525 -141.50 28.10 -43.20
CA SER A 525 -142.10 29.04 -44.16
C SER A 525 -142.35 28.40 -45.53
N LEU A 526 -141.44 27.55 -46.02
CA LEU A 526 -141.61 26.78 -47.25
C LEU A 526 -142.83 25.86 -47.18
N ARG A 527 -143.02 25.14 -46.07
CA ARG A 527 -144.23 24.30 -45.86
C ARG A 527 -145.52 25.11 -45.89
N ASN A 528 -145.51 26.34 -45.37
CA ASN A 528 -146.68 27.23 -45.45
C ASN A 528 -146.99 27.63 -46.90
N TYR A 529 -145.96 27.95 -47.70
CA TYR A 529 -146.13 28.24 -49.13
C TYR A 529 -146.58 27.01 -49.93
N GLU A 530 -146.04 25.82 -49.63
CA GLU A 530 -146.50 24.55 -50.22
C GLU A 530 -148.00 24.31 -49.96
N GLY A 531 -148.45 24.54 -48.71
CA GLY A 531 -149.87 24.45 -48.37
C GLY A 531 -150.76 25.45 -49.12
N LEU A 532 -150.27 26.67 -49.34
CA LEU A 532 -150.97 27.70 -50.12
C LEU A 532 -151.10 27.32 -51.60
N ILE A 533 -150.03 26.75 -52.18
CA ILE A 533 -150.03 26.25 -53.56
C ILE A 533 -151.07 25.12 -53.72
N GLU A 534 -151.17 24.22 -52.75
CA GLU A 534 -152.12 23.11 -52.80
C GLU A 534 -153.59 23.58 -52.73
N THR A 535 -153.85 24.66 -51.98
CA THR A 535 -155.16 25.31 -51.95
C THR A 535 -155.51 25.94 -53.30
N TYR A 536 -154.56 26.64 -53.94
CA TYR A 536 -154.75 27.19 -55.29
C TYR A 536 -154.96 26.09 -56.34
N LYS A 537 -154.21 24.98 -56.30
CA LYS A 537 -154.43 23.82 -57.18
C LYS A 537 -155.85 23.26 -57.05
N SER A 538 -156.34 23.11 -55.82
CA SER A 538 -157.69 22.62 -55.54
C SER A 538 -158.77 23.58 -56.04
N GLN A 539 -158.51 24.88 -56.03
CA GLN A 539 -159.43 25.89 -56.56
C GLN A 539 -159.51 25.86 -58.10
N VAL A 540 -158.38 25.70 -58.78
CA VAL A 540 -158.30 25.56 -60.24
C VAL A 540 -159.05 24.31 -60.74
N MET A 541 -158.93 23.18 -60.02
CA MET A 541 -159.65 21.96 -60.39
C MET A 541 -161.17 22.10 -60.31
N ARG A 542 -161.70 22.91 -59.36
CA ARG A 542 -163.13 23.18 -59.21
C ARG A 542 -163.72 23.96 -60.39
N THR A 543 -163.04 25.05 -60.78
CA THR A 543 -163.41 25.85 -61.96
C THR A 543 -163.34 25.07 -63.27
N ARG A 544 -162.50 24.03 -63.34
CA ARG A 544 -162.38 23.17 -64.52
C ARG A 544 -163.58 22.22 -64.67
N MET A 545 -164.11 21.68 -63.57
CA MET A 545 -165.31 20.84 -63.59
C MET A 545 -166.57 21.63 -63.97
N GLU A 546 -166.68 22.89 -63.55
CA GLU A 546 -167.79 23.78 -63.94
C GLU A 546 -167.76 24.14 -65.44
N ALA A 547 -166.56 24.20 -66.05
CA ALA A 547 -166.40 24.43 -67.48
C ALA A 547 -166.84 23.22 -68.32
N ASP A 548 -166.57 21.99 -67.86
CA ASP A 548 -166.92 20.75 -68.59
C ASP A 548 -168.45 20.52 -68.70
N GLU A 549 -169.24 21.04 -67.76
CA GLU A 549 -170.71 20.96 -67.77
C GLU A 549 -171.37 21.89 -68.81
N VAL A 550 -170.66 22.96 -69.22
CA VAL A 550 -171.08 23.89 -70.27
C VAL A 550 -170.78 23.33 -71.67
N THR A 551 -169.70 22.55 -71.81
CA THR A 551 -169.28 21.94 -73.08
C THR A 551 -170.32 20.95 -73.63
N VAL A 552 -170.99 20.19 -72.77
CA VAL A 552 -172.04 19.23 -73.16
C VAL A 552 -173.29 19.91 -73.73
N LYS A 553 -173.59 21.15 -73.33
CA LYS A 553 -174.75 21.92 -73.86
C LYS A 553 -174.46 22.54 -75.24
N LEU A 554 -173.19 22.68 -75.62
CA LEU A 554 -172.75 23.22 -76.93
C LEU A 554 -172.81 22.14 -78.05
N GLU A 555 -172.54 20.87 -77.71
CA GLU A 555 -172.53 19.74 -78.66
C GLU A 555 -173.90 19.39 -79.29
N LEU A 556 -175.01 19.82 -78.67
CA LEU A 556 -176.37 19.66 -79.22
C LEU A 556 -176.68 20.69 -80.32
N CYS A 557 -176.05 21.87 -80.28
CA CYS A 557 -176.26 22.96 -81.25
C CYS A 557 -175.39 22.80 -82.52
N ASP A 558 -174.24 22.10 -82.41
CA ASP A 558 -173.31 21.85 -83.54
C ASP A 558 -173.79 20.79 -84.54
N LYS A 559 -174.81 19.98 -84.20
CA LYS A 559 -175.38 18.98 -85.12
C LYS A 559 -176.30 19.57 -86.19
N GLU A 560 -176.86 20.76 -86.00
CA GLU A 560 -177.67 21.48 -87.02
C GLU A 560 -176.82 22.36 -87.96
N ASN A 561 -175.59 22.72 -87.59
CA ASN A 561 -174.69 23.60 -88.37
C ASN A 561 -173.82 22.84 -89.41
N LYS A 562 -173.86 21.50 -89.39
CA LYS A 562 -173.03 20.62 -90.24
C LYS A 562 -173.66 20.30 -91.60
N THR A 563 -174.98 20.47 -91.76
CA THR A 563 -175.72 20.18 -93.01
C THR A 563 -175.69 21.33 -94.04
N LEU A 564 -175.29 22.55 -93.66
CA LEU A 564 -175.23 23.74 -94.54
C LEU A 564 -173.80 24.08 -95.03
N LYS A 565 -172.77 23.33 -94.61
CA LYS A 565 -171.35 23.61 -94.91
C LYS A 565 -170.74 22.72 -96.00
N ASP A 566 -171.43 21.68 -96.44
CA ASP A 566 -170.97 20.71 -97.45
C ASP A 566 -171.15 21.18 -98.92
N GLU A 567 -171.78 22.34 -99.17
CA GLU A 567 -172.03 22.86 -100.54
C GLU A 567 -171.02 23.91 -101.04
N MET A 568 -170.17 24.52 -100.18
CA MET A 568 -169.27 25.63 -100.60
C MET A 568 -167.80 25.23 -100.83
N ASN A 569 -167.36 24.05 -100.37
CA ASN A 569 -165.95 23.65 -100.38
C ASN A 569 -165.47 22.94 -101.67
N LYS A 570 -166.12 23.12 -102.82
CA LYS A 570 -165.77 22.43 -104.09
C LYS A 570 -165.07 23.26 -105.18
N GLU A 571 -164.81 24.57 -105.03
CA GLU A 571 -164.35 25.37 -106.19
C GLU A 571 -163.00 26.12 -106.11
N ILE A 572 -162.29 26.24 -104.97
CA ILE A 572 -161.20 27.25 -104.89
C ILE A 572 -159.75 26.73 -104.94
N GLU A 573 -159.44 25.45 -104.67
CA GLU A 573 -158.04 25.01 -104.51
C GLU A 573 -157.46 24.16 -105.65
N LEU A 574 -157.72 24.56 -106.91
CA LEU A 574 -157.18 23.86 -108.10
C LEU A 574 -156.11 24.59 -108.94
N ALA A 575 -155.59 25.78 -108.59
CA ALA A 575 -154.61 26.41 -109.50
C ALA A 575 -153.68 27.47 -108.90
N ARG A 576 -152.60 27.08 -108.20
CA ARG A 576 -151.50 28.03 -107.87
C ARG A 576 -150.11 27.39 -107.67
N LYS A 577 -149.73 26.45 -108.54
CA LYS A 577 -148.46 25.68 -108.45
C LYS A 577 -147.62 25.72 -109.76
N GLN A 578 -147.30 26.92 -110.29
CA GLN A 578 -146.70 27.01 -111.65
C GLN A 578 -145.51 27.97 -111.90
N PHE A 579 -144.65 28.40 -110.97
CA PHE A 579 -143.39 29.08 -111.39
C PHE A 579 -142.23 28.81 -110.41
N GLN A 580 -141.40 27.78 -110.59
CA GLN A 580 -140.20 27.71 -111.46
C GLN A 580 -139.14 28.78 -111.13
N ARG A 581 -137.94 28.42 -110.67
CA ARG A 581 -136.78 27.89 -111.44
C ARG A 581 -136.25 28.86 -112.51
N GLN A 582 -135.24 29.64 -112.10
CA GLN A 582 -134.06 30.18 -112.81
C GLN A 582 -133.18 30.78 -111.68
N LEU A 583 -131.86 30.69 -111.54
CA LEU A 583 -130.75 30.32 -112.43
C LEU A 583 -129.47 30.17 -111.58
N ALA A 584 -128.49 29.42 -112.08
CA ALA A 584 -127.18 29.13 -111.49
C ALA A 584 -126.08 30.07 -112.01
N GLU A 585 -124.96 30.23 -111.25
CA GLU A 585 -123.55 30.30 -111.74
C GLU A 585 -122.52 30.58 -110.61
N LEU A 586 -121.45 29.74 -110.51
CA LEU A 586 -120.00 30.08 -110.31
C LEU A 586 -119.18 28.97 -109.59
N GLU A 587 -118.20 28.39 -110.31
CA GLU A 587 -117.23 27.38 -109.86
C GLU A 587 -115.80 27.78 -110.32
N LYS A 588 -114.82 27.71 -109.40
CA LYS A 588 -113.38 27.30 -109.53
C LYS A 588 -112.51 27.97 -108.45
N LEU A 589 -112.12 27.20 -107.41
CA LEU A 589 -111.16 27.60 -106.36
C LEU A 589 -110.41 26.45 -105.59
N PRO A 590 -110.72 25.13 -105.68
CA PRO A 590 -110.05 24.13 -104.82
C PRO A 590 -108.62 23.67 -105.18
N GLU A 591 -108.11 23.93 -106.39
CA GLU A 591 -106.85 23.30 -106.85
C GLU A 591 -105.56 24.00 -106.39
N ILE A 592 -105.62 25.23 -105.85
CA ILE A 592 -104.42 25.97 -105.39
C ILE A 592 -104.02 25.58 -103.95
N LEU A 593 -104.97 25.11 -103.12
CA LEU A 593 -104.73 24.80 -101.69
C LEU A 593 -103.83 23.55 -101.49
N LYS A 594 -103.86 22.60 -102.43
CA LYS A 594 -103.20 21.29 -102.30
C LYS A 594 -101.68 21.32 -102.56
N ILE A 595 -101.18 22.36 -103.24
CA ILE A 595 -99.73 22.54 -103.54
C ILE A 595 -99.02 23.32 -102.41
N THR A 596 -99.75 24.13 -101.65
CA THR A 596 -99.20 24.85 -100.49
C THR A 596 -99.11 23.98 -99.24
N GLU A 597 -100.00 22.99 -99.07
CA GLU A 597 -99.96 22.04 -97.94
C GLU A 597 -98.81 21.04 -98.05
N THR A 598 -98.43 20.60 -99.25
CA THR A 598 -97.31 19.67 -99.46
C THR A 598 -95.94 20.30 -99.19
N LYS A 599 -95.75 21.58 -99.54
CA LYS A 599 -94.51 22.31 -99.21
C LYS A 599 -94.37 22.64 -97.73
N LEU A 600 -95.48 22.79 -96.99
CA LEU A 600 -95.45 23.00 -95.54
C LEU A 600 -95.07 21.71 -94.79
N ALA A 601 -95.56 20.55 -95.24
CA ALA A 601 -95.22 19.25 -94.67
C ALA A 601 -93.72 18.92 -94.84
N GLU A 602 -93.14 19.17 -96.03
CA GLU A 602 -91.70 18.95 -96.27
C GLU A 602 -90.81 19.87 -95.40
N CYS A 603 -91.24 21.11 -95.14
CA CYS A 603 -90.52 22.02 -94.23
C CYS A 603 -90.61 21.56 -92.76
N GLN A 604 -91.74 20.98 -92.34
CA GLN A 604 -91.95 20.45 -90.99
C GLN A 604 -91.11 19.18 -90.75
N ASP A 605 -91.01 18.28 -91.73
CA ASP A 605 -90.19 17.08 -91.65
C ASP A 605 -88.69 17.41 -91.58
N GLN A 606 -88.24 18.42 -92.34
CA GLN A 606 -86.86 18.90 -92.27
C GLN A 606 -86.53 19.48 -90.89
N LEU A 607 -87.42 20.29 -90.30
CA LEU A 607 -87.24 20.84 -88.95
C LEU A 607 -87.15 19.74 -87.89
N GLN A 608 -88.06 18.75 -87.91
CA GLN A 608 -88.02 17.60 -87.00
C GLN A 608 -86.72 16.79 -87.13
N SER A 609 -86.18 16.66 -88.35
CA SER A 609 -84.89 16.00 -88.58
C SER A 609 -83.71 16.76 -87.95
N TYR A 610 -83.76 18.11 -87.97
CA TYR A 610 -82.76 18.96 -87.32
C TYR A 610 -82.90 18.94 -85.80
N GLU A 611 -84.12 18.97 -85.27
CA GLU A 611 -84.40 18.85 -83.84
C GLU A 611 -83.92 17.51 -83.28
N LYS A 612 -84.18 16.41 -83.99
CA LYS A 612 -83.68 15.09 -83.62
C LYS A 612 -82.15 15.03 -83.61
N LYS A 613 -81.49 15.55 -84.64
CA LYS A 613 -80.02 15.67 -84.67
C LYS A 613 -79.49 16.52 -83.53
N ASN A 614 -80.19 17.60 -83.16
CA ASN A 614 -79.78 18.47 -82.05
C ASN A 614 -79.96 17.79 -80.68
N MET A 615 -81.01 17.00 -80.50
CA MET A 615 -81.20 16.15 -79.32
C MET A 615 -80.11 15.08 -79.22
N ASP A 616 -79.78 14.41 -80.32
CA ASP A 616 -78.73 13.39 -80.37
C ASP A 616 -77.34 13.98 -80.05
N LEU A 617 -77.03 15.16 -80.61
CA LEU A 617 -75.80 15.90 -80.29
C LEU A 617 -75.77 16.35 -78.82
N SER A 618 -76.90 16.81 -78.27
CA SER A 618 -76.99 17.20 -76.85
C SER A 618 -76.79 15.99 -75.92
N ALA A 619 -77.38 14.84 -76.26
CA ALA A 619 -77.20 13.59 -75.52
C ALA A 619 -75.73 13.11 -75.56
N MET A 620 -75.07 13.23 -76.72
CA MET A 620 -73.64 12.92 -76.86
C MET A 620 -72.77 13.89 -76.04
N ILE A 621 -73.11 15.18 -76.00
CA ILE A 621 -72.40 16.16 -75.16
C ILE A 621 -72.56 15.82 -73.68
N THR A 622 -73.75 15.40 -73.23
CA THR A 622 -73.95 14.97 -71.84
C THR A 622 -73.19 13.68 -71.51
N ASP A 623 -73.13 12.68 -72.40
CA ASP A 623 -72.33 11.46 -72.20
C ASP A 623 -70.83 11.79 -72.11
N LEU A 624 -70.34 12.66 -73.01
CA LEU A 624 -68.95 13.12 -72.96
C LEU A 624 -68.63 13.90 -71.68
N ARG A 625 -69.55 14.74 -71.19
CA ARG A 625 -69.39 15.43 -69.89
C ARG A 625 -69.31 14.45 -68.73
N GLN A 626 -70.21 13.46 -68.68
CA GLN A 626 -70.22 12.44 -67.63
C GLN A 626 -68.94 11.58 -67.65
N ARG A 627 -68.42 11.25 -68.85
CA ARG A 627 -67.13 10.55 -68.99
C ARG A 627 -65.95 11.39 -68.50
N ILE A 628 -65.94 12.69 -68.79
CA ILE A 628 -64.90 13.61 -68.31
C ILE A 628 -64.96 13.71 -66.78
N GLU A 629 -66.15 13.80 -66.20
CA GLU A 629 -66.36 13.86 -64.74
C GLU A 629 -65.89 12.55 -64.06
N LEU A 630 -66.32 11.39 -64.56
CA LEU A 630 -65.84 10.08 -64.09
C LEU A 630 -64.32 9.89 -64.24
N GLN A 631 -63.71 10.48 -65.27
CA GLN A 631 -62.27 10.46 -65.45
C GLN A 631 -61.56 11.42 -64.47
N GLY A 632 -62.19 12.55 -64.16
CA GLY A 632 -61.79 13.48 -63.10
C GLY A 632 -61.77 12.80 -61.73
N ASP A 633 -62.87 12.14 -61.35
CA ASP A 633 -62.98 11.39 -60.09
C ASP A 633 -61.90 10.30 -59.99
N LYS A 634 -61.64 9.57 -61.08
CA LYS A 634 -60.57 8.56 -61.12
C LYS A 634 -59.18 9.17 -60.93
N MET A 635 -58.92 10.35 -61.50
CA MET A 635 -57.65 11.06 -61.31
C MET A 635 -57.52 11.61 -59.88
N GLU A 636 -58.61 12.07 -59.28
CA GLU A 636 -58.60 12.54 -57.90
C GLU A 636 -58.35 11.38 -56.92
N MET A 637 -59.02 10.25 -57.11
CA MET A 637 -58.78 9.02 -56.33
C MET A 637 -57.34 8.49 -56.43
N THR A 638 -56.69 8.58 -57.60
CA THR A 638 -55.28 8.17 -57.72
C THR A 638 -54.34 9.17 -57.07
N ARG A 639 -54.66 10.48 -57.13
CA ARG A 639 -53.91 11.52 -56.44
C ARG A 639 -53.98 11.38 -54.91
N GLU A 640 -55.15 11.11 -54.36
CA GLU A 640 -55.33 10.85 -52.92
C GLU A 640 -54.57 9.61 -52.47
N LYS A 641 -54.63 8.51 -53.23
CA LYS A 641 -53.83 7.30 -52.94
C LYS A 641 -52.33 7.57 -52.96
N TYR A 642 -51.86 8.36 -53.93
CA TYR A 642 -50.46 8.77 -54.00
C TYR A 642 -50.04 9.60 -52.78
N GLN A 643 -50.89 10.55 -52.36
CA GLN A 643 -50.64 11.37 -51.16
C GLN A 643 -50.62 10.51 -49.88
N SER A 644 -51.57 9.58 -49.72
CA SER A 644 -51.57 8.65 -48.58
C SER A 644 -50.30 7.80 -48.54
N ALA A 645 -49.92 7.22 -49.68
CA ALA A 645 -48.68 6.43 -49.78
C ALA A 645 -47.43 7.29 -49.53
N GLN A 646 -47.42 8.55 -49.95
CA GLN A 646 -46.32 9.48 -49.68
C GLN A 646 -46.23 9.80 -48.18
N GLU A 647 -47.35 9.99 -47.49
CA GLU A 647 -47.38 10.27 -46.06
C GLU A 647 -46.98 9.03 -45.23
N GLU A 648 -47.43 7.84 -45.63
CA GLU A 648 -46.96 6.57 -45.08
C GLU A 648 -45.45 6.40 -45.27
N ASN A 649 -44.91 6.74 -46.44
CA ASN A 649 -43.48 6.67 -46.71
C ASN A 649 -42.68 7.63 -45.81
N LYS A 650 -43.16 8.86 -45.59
CA LYS A 650 -42.55 9.78 -44.61
C LYS A 650 -42.57 9.21 -43.19
N GLN A 651 -43.68 8.61 -42.78
CA GLN A 651 -43.77 7.98 -41.45
C GLN A 651 -42.81 6.80 -41.31
N LEU A 652 -42.65 5.99 -42.37
CA LEU A 652 -41.69 4.89 -42.39
C LEU A 652 -40.24 5.39 -42.33
N ILE A 653 -39.91 6.48 -43.02
CA ILE A 653 -38.58 7.11 -42.95
C ILE A 653 -38.29 7.58 -41.52
N LEU A 654 -39.20 8.32 -40.89
CA LEU A 654 -39.03 8.77 -39.50
C LEU A 654 -38.85 7.59 -38.53
N LYS A 655 -39.55 6.48 -38.78
CA LYS A 655 -39.44 5.26 -37.96
C LYS A 655 -38.12 4.53 -38.19
N LEU A 656 -37.61 4.52 -39.41
CA LEU A 656 -36.26 4.01 -39.72
C LEU A 656 -35.19 4.85 -39.02
N GLU A 657 -35.25 6.18 -39.13
CA GLU A 657 -34.33 7.08 -38.43
C GLU A 657 -34.38 6.89 -36.90
N GLU A 658 -35.57 6.63 -36.34
CA GLU A 658 -35.71 6.33 -34.92
C GLU A 658 -35.05 5.01 -34.52
N LEU A 659 -35.20 3.97 -35.35
CA LEU A 659 -34.58 2.67 -35.13
C LEU A 659 -33.07 2.72 -35.32
N GLU A 660 -32.55 3.48 -36.30
CA GLU A 660 -31.13 3.71 -36.51
C GLU A 660 -30.50 4.41 -35.31
N ARG A 661 -31.14 5.47 -34.81
CA ARG A 661 -30.67 6.17 -33.61
C ARG A 661 -30.68 5.25 -32.37
N LYS A 662 -31.72 4.42 -32.23
CA LYS A 662 -31.78 3.40 -31.16
C LYS A 662 -30.64 2.40 -31.31
N LEU A 663 -30.39 1.90 -32.52
CA LEU A 663 -29.29 1.00 -32.82
C LEU A 663 -27.94 1.63 -32.43
N GLU A 664 -27.68 2.87 -32.84
CA GLU A 664 -26.47 3.60 -32.48
C GLU A 664 -26.31 3.76 -30.97
N THR A 665 -27.37 4.15 -30.25
CA THR A 665 -27.32 4.29 -28.79
C THR A 665 -27.01 2.96 -28.10
N THR A 666 -27.62 1.86 -28.55
CA THR A 666 -27.32 0.52 -28.02
C THR A 666 -25.92 0.03 -28.41
N GLY A 667 -25.43 0.40 -29.60
CA GLY A 667 -24.07 0.14 -30.04
C GLY A 667 -23.04 0.86 -29.17
N ALA A 668 -23.27 2.14 -28.86
CA ALA A 668 -22.42 2.92 -27.96
C ALA A 668 -22.40 2.32 -26.54
N GLN A 669 -23.56 1.92 -26.01
CA GLN A 669 -23.67 1.24 -24.71
C GLN A 669 -22.92 -0.10 -24.69
N ASN A 670 -23.00 -0.90 -25.75
CA ASN A 670 -22.25 -2.15 -25.86
C ASN A 670 -20.74 -1.91 -25.85
N ILE A 671 -20.25 -0.87 -26.54
CA ILE A 671 -18.83 -0.50 -26.51
C ILE A 671 -18.41 -0.09 -25.09
N GLU A 672 -19.23 0.69 -24.38
CA GLU A 672 -18.97 1.06 -22.99
C GLU A 672 -18.92 -0.17 -22.07
N PHE A 673 -19.86 -1.10 -22.22
CA PHE A 673 -19.84 -2.36 -21.47
C PHE A 673 -18.60 -3.19 -21.75
N LEU A 674 -18.16 -3.30 -23.00
CA LEU A 674 -16.92 -3.99 -23.36
C LEU A 674 -15.69 -3.33 -22.70
N GLN A 675 -15.62 -2.00 -22.65
CA GLN A 675 -14.55 -1.29 -21.95
C GLN A 675 -14.58 -1.53 -20.43
N VAL A 676 -15.77 -1.57 -19.83
CA VAL A 676 -15.93 -1.89 -18.40
C VAL A 676 -15.52 -3.33 -18.11
N ILE A 677 -15.87 -4.28 -18.99
CA ILE A 677 -15.46 -5.68 -18.88
C ILE A 677 -13.93 -5.78 -18.96
N ALA A 678 -13.29 -5.16 -19.96
CA ALA A 678 -11.83 -5.18 -20.09
C ALA A 678 -11.11 -4.63 -18.85
N LYS A 679 -11.59 -3.51 -18.28
CA LYS A 679 -11.05 -2.94 -17.03
C LYS A 679 -11.24 -3.88 -15.83
N ARG A 680 -12.38 -4.58 -15.76
CA ARG A 680 -12.64 -5.57 -14.71
C ARG A 680 -11.72 -6.79 -14.86
N GLU A 681 -11.51 -7.28 -16.07
CA GLU A 681 -10.58 -8.38 -16.35
C GLU A 681 -9.15 -8.00 -15.96
N GLU A 682 -8.69 -6.79 -16.28
CA GLU A 682 -7.38 -6.29 -15.86
C GLU A 682 -7.26 -6.25 -14.32
N SER A 683 -8.29 -5.75 -13.62
CA SER A 683 -8.31 -5.71 -12.16
C SER A 683 -8.32 -7.12 -11.53
N ILE A 684 -9.00 -8.09 -12.15
CA ILE A 684 -8.99 -9.49 -11.72
C ILE A 684 -7.59 -10.07 -11.90
N HIS A 685 -6.96 -9.82 -13.05
CA HIS A 685 -5.62 -10.32 -13.35
C HIS A 685 -4.56 -9.78 -12.36
N GLN A 686 -4.62 -8.48 -12.04
CA GLN A 686 -3.77 -7.86 -11.03
C GLN A 686 -3.98 -8.47 -9.63
N SER A 687 -5.24 -8.79 -9.29
CA SER A 687 -5.58 -9.40 -8.00
C SER A 687 -5.08 -10.86 -7.92
N GLN A 688 -5.16 -11.60 -9.02
CA GLN A 688 -4.61 -12.95 -9.14
C GLN A 688 -3.09 -12.95 -8.96
N LEU A 689 -2.38 -12.02 -9.60
CA LEU A 689 -0.92 -11.90 -9.45
C LEU A 689 -0.52 -11.69 -7.98
N ARG A 690 -1.20 -10.78 -7.28
CA ARG A 690 -0.97 -10.54 -5.83
C ARG A 690 -1.29 -11.77 -4.99
N LEU A 691 -2.34 -12.52 -5.33
CA LEU A 691 -2.69 -13.75 -4.63
C LEU A 691 -1.59 -14.80 -4.80
N GLU A 692 -1.02 -14.95 -5.99
CA GLU A 692 0.11 -15.86 -6.22
C GLU A 692 1.36 -15.41 -5.47
N GLU A 693 1.69 -14.13 -5.44
CA GLU A 693 2.79 -13.59 -4.63
C GLU A 693 2.61 -13.94 -3.15
N LYS A 694 1.41 -13.72 -2.60
CA LYS A 694 1.10 -14.10 -1.22
C LYS A 694 1.16 -15.60 -0.99
N THR A 695 0.74 -16.40 -1.96
CA THR A 695 0.85 -17.87 -1.88
C THR A 695 2.32 -18.31 -1.85
N ARG A 696 3.19 -17.67 -2.65
CA ARG A 696 4.65 -17.92 -2.63
C ARG A 696 5.28 -17.49 -1.30
N GLU A 697 4.89 -16.34 -0.75
CA GLU A 697 5.33 -15.89 0.58
C GLU A 697 4.92 -16.89 1.68
N CYS A 698 3.65 -17.30 1.72
CA CYS A 698 3.15 -18.31 2.66
C CYS A 698 3.93 -19.63 2.54
N SER A 699 4.20 -20.09 1.32
CA SER A 699 5.00 -21.30 1.09
C SER A 699 6.44 -21.17 1.58
N SER A 700 7.03 -19.97 1.46
CA SER A 700 8.37 -19.68 1.99
C SER A 700 8.39 -19.68 3.51
N LEU A 701 7.41 -19.02 4.14
CA LEU A 701 7.27 -18.98 5.60
C LEU A 701 7.01 -20.38 6.17
N ALA A 702 6.18 -21.18 5.51
CA ALA A 702 5.94 -22.58 5.89
C ALA A 702 7.26 -23.38 5.91
N ARG A 703 8.07 -23.27 4.86
CA ARG A 703 9.41 -23.90 4.81
C ARG A 703 10.35 -23.41 5.91
N GLN A 704 10.34 -22.11 6.21
CA GLN A 704 11.16 -21.55 7.30
C GLN A 704 10.72 -22.10 8.66
N LEU A 705 9.41 -22.23 8.88
CA LEU A 705 8.84 -22.84 10.09
C LEU A 705 9.23 -24.31 10.23
N GLU A 706 9.12 -25.09 9.16
CA GLU A 706 9.55 -26.49 9.14
C GLU A 706 11.04 -26.65 9.47
N MET A 707 11.89 -25.80 8.88
CA MET A 707 13.32 -25.78 9.20
C MET A 707 13.59 -25.42 10.66
N ALA A 708 12.93 -24.38 11.20
CA ALA A 708 13.09 -24.00 12.59
C ALA A 708 12.62 -25.09 13.56
N ILE A 709 11.54 -25.81 13.22
CA ILE A 709 11.05 -26.96 13.99
C ILE A 709 12.09 -28.10 13.95
N GLU A 710 12.68 -28.38 12.80
CA GLU A 710 13.67 -29.44 12.65
C GLU A 710 14.98 -29.11 13.39
N ASP A 711 15.42 -27.85 13.36
CA ASP A 711 16.56 -27.37 14.14
C ASP A 711 16.30 -27.42 15.65
N ALA A 712 15.10 -27.02 16.09
CA ALA A 712 14.68 -27.15 17.48
C ALA A 712 14.68 -28.62 17.93
N LYS A 713 14.14 -29.54 17.11
CA LYS A 713 14.19 -30.99 17.38
C LYS A 713 15.63 -31.49 17.49
N ARG A 714 16.51 -31.12 16.55
CA ARG A 714 17.94 -31.48 16.62
C ARG A 714 18.59 -30.96 17.88
N GLN A 715 18.31 -29.73 18.29
CA GLN A 715 18.88 -29.13 19.48
C GLN A 715 18.41 -29.85 20.74
N VAL A 716 17.12 -30.19 20.83
CA VAL A 716 16.57 -31.01 21.91
C VAL A 716 17.27 -32.38 21.96
N GLU A 717 17.39 -33.08 20.83
CA GLU A 717 18.06 -34.39 20.79
C GLU A 717 19.53 -34.29 21.25
N GLN A 718 20.28 -33.30 20.77
CA GLN A 718 21.65 -33.07 21.23
C GLN A 718 21.73 -32.76 22.74
N THR A 719 20.79 -31.99 23.30
CA THR A 719 20.78 -31.73 24.75
C THR A 719 20.45 -32.99 25.55
N ARG A 720 19.56 -33.83 25.03
CA ARG A 720 19.20 -35.14 25.60
C ARG A 720 20.41 -36.08 25.59
N ASP A 721 21.14 -36.18 24.48
CA ASP A 721 22.36 -36.98 24.38
C ASP A 721 23.45 -36.52 25.35
N ARG A 722 23.66 -35.21 25.47
CA ARG A 722 24.60 -34.63 26.45
C ARG A 722 24.17 -34.92 27.89
N ALA A 723 22.87 -34.92 28.18
CA ALA A 723 22.34 -35.29 29.49
C ALA A 723 22.56 -36.79 29.76
N ALA A 724 22.19 -37.66 28.82
CA ALA A 724 22.40 -39.10 28.91
C ALA A 724 23.89 -39.46 29.07
N SER A 725 24.79 -38.74 28.38
CA SER A 725 26.23 -38.95 28.54
C SER A 725 26.74 -38.53 29.92
N ARG A 726 26.23 -37.42 30.48
CA ARG A 726 26.56 -37.00 31.84
C ARG A 726 26.03 -37.98 32.87
N GLU A 727 24.82 -38.49 32.66
CA GLU A 727 24.22 -39.51 33.51
C GLU A 727 25.06 -40.80 33.50
N ARG A 728 25.43 -41.32 32.32
CA ARG A 728 26.32 -42.48 32.19
C ARG A 728 27.66 -42.27 32.91
N ALA A 729 28.27 -41.09 32.76
CA ALA A 729 29.53 -40.77 33.44
C ALA A 729 29.35 -40.73 34.98
N ALA A 730 28.25 -40.15 35.47
CA ALA A 730 27.93 -40.11 36.89
C ALA A 730 27.67 -41.51 37.46
N GLN A 731 26.92 -42.36 36.75
CA GLN A 731 26.68 -43.76 37.11
C GLN A 731 27.99 -44.55 37.17
N SER A 732 28.87 -44.39 36.17
CA SER A 732 30.20 -45.03 36.18
C SER A 732 31.04 -44.59 37.37
N LYS A 733 31.03 -43.30 37.73
CA LYS A 733 31.76 -42.77 38.89
C LYS A 733 31.17 -43.26 40.22
N MET A 734 29.85 -43.35 40.30
CA MET A 734 29.16 -43.92 41.46
C MET A 734 29.59 -45.37 41.67
N LEU A 735 29.58 -46.18 40.61
CA LEU A 735 30.05 -47.57 40.66
C LEU A 735 31.52 -47.66 41.12
N GLU A 736 32.40 -46.81 40.61
CA GLU A 736 33.80 -46.76 41.04
C GLU A 736 33.91 -46.43 42.54
N LEU A 737 33.19 -45.41 43.02
CA LEU A 737 33.18 -45.05 44.44
C LEU A 737 32.60 -46.17 45.32
N GLU A 738 31.56 -46.87 44.87
CA GLU A 738 31.01 -48.05 45.56
C GLU A 738 32.06 -49.18 45.67
N THR A 739 32.82 -49.42 44.60
CA THR A 739 33.91 -50.42 44.64
C THR A 739 35.05 -50.00 45.57
N GLN A 740 35.45 -48.72 45.58
CA GLN A 740 36.45 -48.20 46.51
C GLN A 740 35.97 -48.26 47.96
N LEU A 741 34.70 -47.93 48.21
CA LEU A 741 34.08 -48.06 49.53
C LEU A 741 34.07 -49.53 49.99
N SER A 742 33.76 -50.46 49.10
CA SER A 742 33.83 -51.90 49.39
C SER A 742 35.26 -52.33 49.74
N ARG A 743 36.26 -51.93 48.95
CA ARG A 743 37.69 -52.22 49.22
C ARG A 743 38.16 -51.67 50.56
N THR A 744 37.95 -50.38 50.81
CA THR A 744 38.33 -49.74 52.08
C THR A 744 37.63 -50.37 53.28
N LYS A 745 36.36 -50.76 53.13
CA LYS A 745 35.64 -51.52 54.17
C LYS A 745 36.28 -52.88 54.44
N THR A 746 36.74 -53.60 53.41
CA THR A 746 37.47 -54.87 53.59
C THR A 746 38.83 -54.67 54.26
N GLU A 747 39.61 -53.67 53.85
CA GLU A 747 40.89 -53.31 54.46
C GLU A 747 40.74 -52.92 55.94
N LEU A 748 39.74 -52.10 56.25
CA LEU A 748 39.43 -51.68 57.62
C LEU A 748 39.07 -52.90 58.49
N ASN A 749 38.26 -53.82 57.98
CA ASN A 749 37.95 -55.06 58.69
C ASN A 749 39.18 -55.94 58.92
N GLN A 750 40.10 -56.02 57.95
CA GLN A 750 41.37 -56.74 58.12
C GLN A 750 42.25 -56.10 59.21
N LEU A 751 42.39 -54.76 59.19
CA LEU A 751 43.13 -54.02 60.20
C LEU A 751 42.53 -54.20 61.60
N ARG A 752 41.20 -54.17 61.72
CA ARG A 752 40.50 -54.46 62.99
C ARG A 752 40.87 -55.85 63.51
N ARG A 753 40.78 -56.89 62.67
CA ARG A 753 41.16 -58.26 63.05
C ARG A 753 42.63 -58.35 63.48
N SER A 754 43.54 -57.74 62.73
CA SER A 754 44.97 -57.72 63.06
C SER A 754 45.25 -57.00 64.39
N LYS A 755 44.57 -55.88 64.64
CA LYS A 755 44.62 -55.18 65.93
C LYS A 755 44.13 -56.10 67.05
N ASP A 756 42.95 -56.71 66.92
CA ASP A 756 42.38 -57.59 67.94
C ASP A 756 43.29 -58.81 68.20
N ASP A 757 43.94 -59.36 67.18
CA ASP A 757 44.92 -60.45 67.32
C ASP A 757 46.17 -59.98 68.08
N SER A 758 46.68 -58.79 67.77
CA SER A 758 47.83 -58.21 68.49
C SER A 758 47.50 -57.92 69.95
N GLU A 759 46.29 -57.40 70.22
CA GLU A 759 45.78 -57.14 71.55
C GLU A 759 45.63 -58.43 72.35
N ARG A 760 45.08 -59.50 71.75
CA ARG A 760 45.05 -60.84 72.36
C ARG A 760 46.46 -61.35 72.69
N ARG A 761 47.44 -61.20 71.80
CA ARG A 761 48.85 -61.58 72.08
C ARG A 761 49.46 -60.78 73.23
N TYR A 762 49.22 -59.48 73.28
CA TYR A 762 49.70 -58.63 74.38
C TYR A 762 49.04 -59.02 75.70
N GLN A 763 47.73 -59.27 75.71
CA GLN A 763 47.01 -59.75 76.89
C GLN A 763 47.57 -61.10 77.38
N SER A 764 47.81 -62.07 76.48
CA SER A 764 48.43 -63.34 76.85
C SER A 764 49.83 -63.17 77.43
N ARG A 765 50.67 -62.31 76.83
CA ARG A 765 52.02 -62.03 77.34
C ARG A 765 52.01 -61.31 78.67
N LEU A 766 51.06 -60.40 78.86
CA LEU A 766 50.84 -59.71 80.13
C LEU A 766 50.44 -60.72 81.21
N GLN A 767 49.57 -61.68 80.88
CA GLN A 767 49.18 -62.75 81.79
C GLN A 767 50.38 -63.65 82.16
N ASP A 768 51.18 -64.09 81.19
CA ASP A 768 52.39 -64.88 81.46
C ASP A 768 53.37 -64.15 82.39
N LEU A 769 53.58 -62.85 82.17
CA LEU A 769 54.41 -62.03 83.06
C LEU A 769 53.82 -61.90 84.47
N LYS A 770 52.49 -61.77 84.59
CA LYS A 770 51.80 -61.78 85.89
C LYS A 770 52.01 -63.11 86.61
N ASP A 771 51.80 -64.23 85.92
CA ASP A 771 51.96 -65.56 86.50
C ASP A 771 53.42 -65.81 86.95
N ARG A 772 54.40 -65.39 86.14
CA ARG A 772 55.83 -65.46 86.50
C ARG A 772 56.19 -64.56 87.67
N LEU A 773 55.61 -63.36 87.74
CA LEU A 773 55.79 -62.47 88.88
C LEU A 773 55.20 -63.10 90.13
N GLU A 774 53.98 -63.65 90.07
CA GLU A 774 53.35 -64.34 91.19
C GLU A 774 54.14 -65.59 91.63
N GLN A 775 54.73 -66.33 90.69
CA GLN A 775 55.68 -67.41 90.98
C GLN A 775 56.96 -66.88 91.67
N SER A 776 57.52 -65.78 91.18
CA SER A 776 58.69 -65.14 91.82
C SER A 776 58.34 -64.62 93.21
N GLU A 777 57.15 -64.07 93.40
CA GLU A 777 56.69 -63.59 94.70
C GLU A 777 56.41 -64.75 95.65
N SER A 778 55.82 -65.85 95.19
CA SER A 778 55.60 -67.04 96.02
C SER A 778 56.92 -67.71 96.43
N THR A 779 57.91 -67.78 95.52
CA THR A 779 59.27 -68.23 95.86
C THR A 779 59.99 -67.25 96.77
N ASN A 780 59.80 -65.94 96.58
CA ASN A 780 60.36 -64.94 97.50
C ASN A 780 59.70 -65.03 98.88
N ARG A 781 58.37 -65.23 98.96
CA ARG A 781 57.65 -65.50 100.22
C ARG A 781 58.13 -66.79 100.87
N SER A 782 58.37 -67.86 100.11
CA SER A 782 58.89 -69.11 100.67
C SER A 782 60.35 -68.97 101.15
N MET A 783 61.19 -68.24 100.42
CA MET A 783 62.54 -67.87 100.86
C MET A 783 62.51 -66.97 102.09
N GLN A 784 61.61 -65.99 102.16
CA GLN A 784 61.40 -65.17 103.35
C GLN A 784 60.96 -66.03 104.54
N ASN A 785 60.04 -66.98 104.34
CA ASN A 785 59.66 -67.95 105.36
C ASN A 785 60.84 -68.83 105.78
N TYR A 786 61.71 -69.23 104.85
CA TYR A 786 62.92 -70.01 105.14
C TYR A 786 63.99 -69.19 105.86
N VAL A 787 64.22 -67.95 105.44
CA VAL A 787 65.08 -66.98 106.11
C VAL A 787 64.53 -66.67 107.49
N GLN A 788 63.22 -66.59 107.66
CA GLN A 788 62.60 -66.42 108.97
C GLN A 788 62.72 -67.68 109.81
N PHE A 789 62.60 -68.87 109.23
CA PHE A 789 62.92 -70.14 109.89
C PHE A 789 64.39 -70.17 110.33
N LEU A 790 65.33 -69.75 109.48
CA LEU A 790 66.75 -69.65 109.80
C LEU A 790 67.04 -68.56 110.83
N LYS A 791 66.42 -67.38 110.73
CA LYS A 791 66.53 -66.30 111.72
C LYS A 791 65.96 -66.73 113.07
N SER A 792 64.82 -67.43 113.10
CA SER A 792 64.25 -68.00 114.32
C SER A 792 65.13 -69.14 114.86
N SER A 793 65.73 -69.96 113.99
CA SER A 793 66.68 -71.01 114.37
C SER A 793 68.01 -70.44 114.87
N TYR A 794 68.50 -69.34 114.29
CA TYR A 794 69.74 -68.66 114.66
C TYR A 794 69.56 -67.78 115.89
N ALA A 795 68.41 -67.11 116.03
CA ALA A 795 68.01 -66.42 117.25
C ALA A 795 67.84 -67.40 118.41
N ASN A 796 67.29 -68.60 118.16
CA ASN A 796 67.24 -69.68 119.16
C ASN A 796 68.61 -70.25 119.55
N VAL A 797 69.68 -70.06 118.74
CA VAL A 797 71.00 -70.64 119.01
C VAL A 797 72.05 -69.59 119.43
N PHE A 798 71.97 -68.32 119.00
CA PHE A 798 73.08 -67.35 119.15
C PHE A 798 72.72 -65.87 119.35
N GLY A 799 71.49 -65.45 119.66
CA GLY A 799 71.18 -64.00 119.67
C GLY A 799 70.25 -63.51 120.77
N GLU A 800 70.83 -63.08 121.90
CA GLU A 800 70.25 -62.02 122.75
C GLU A 800 70.81 -60.64 122.36
N SER A 801 69.89 -59.68 122.20
CA SER A 801 70.02 -58.22 122.35
C SER A 801 70.81 -57.39 121.33
N ALA A 802 70.11 -56.49 120.62
CA ALA A 802 70.02 -55.05 120.98
C ALA A 802 69.77 -54.10 119.77
N LEU A 803 68.67 -53.32 119.87
CA LEU A 803 68.47 -51.90 119.44
C LEU A 803 68.52 -51.55 117.92
N LEU A 804 67.74 -50.66 117.31
CA LEU A 804 66.68 -49.70 117.68
C LEU A 804 66.04 -49.19 116.35
N SER A 805 64.90 -48.49 116.48
CA SER A 805 64.40 -47.40 115.60
C SER A 805 63.34 -47.72 114.52
N SER A 806 62.12 -47.22 114.76
CA SER A 806 61.18 -46.69 113.75
C SER A 806 61.73 -45.37 113.15
N PRO A 807 61.24 -44.74 112.03
CA PRO A 807 59.85 -44.23 111.92
C PRO A 807 59.23 -43.95 110.50
N ILE A 808 57.91 -43.68 110.45
CA ILE A 808 57.18 -42.63 109.66
C ILE A 808 56.95 -42.74 108.10
N HIS A 809 55.66 -42.58 107.72
CA HIS A 809 55.05 -42.05 106.44
C HIS A 809 55.08 -42.95 105.17
N SER A 810 54.15 -42.94 104.21
CA SER A 810 53.13 -41.99 103.70
C SER A 810 52.13 -42.64 102.70
N ARG A 811 50.98 -41.98 102.48
CA ARG A 811 50.20 -41.81 101.21
C ARG A 811 49.45 -42.99 100.56
N SER A 812 48.12 -42.82 100.46
CA SER A 812 47.22 -43.28 99.37
C SER A 812 47.60 -42.63 98.01
N PRO A 813 47.10 -43.03 96.81
CA PRO A 813 45.71 -43.41 96.51
C PRO A 813 45.59 -44.50 95.39
N PRO A 814 44.56 -44.50 94.49
CA PRO A 814 43.90 -45.69 93.96
C PRO A 814 44.63 -46.45 92.84
#